data_AF-A0A496WYQ0-F1
#
_entry.id   AF-A0A496WYQ0-F1
#
_cell.length_a   1.000
_cell.length_b   1.000
_cell.length_c   1.000
_cell.angle_alpha   90.00
_cell.angle_beta   90.00
_cell.angle_gamma   90.00
#
_symmetry.space_group_name_H-M   'P 1'
#
loop_
_entity.id
_entity.type
_entity.pdbx_description
1 polymer ?
#
loop_
_entity_poly.entity_id
_entity_poly.type
_entity_poly.pdbx_seq_one_letter_code
_entity_poly.pdbx_strand_id
1 'polypeptide(L)'
;MAYTPSTNVVLVTEGYTPLQTINLPPFTLNELSVTISSQVYEVGAVSVVIEQKIVHYLGAISTSVSVEVYEVGAVSVVIEQKIVHYLGSIGAATIENFGVSSGVYLSLNLIIQVEGKYTLSVPVQQDITEDAFTLSVPIYQQITSDNTLSKTLEITIYSPSDGTEENSAGTLIPAGLVGSSGGLFTVKLILDGIDVSSSLTGQITVDLEESSAAVASFTLNPLEGLIDLTTWVKAPVKIYYITGGAEFLLFNGVVDVPTFDPQSRLTAFTCTDELQLIFEPSTELQIAEVVGGYWSENFFGAADGKWAYARDRLATLPVSMDLDLNGKVVKTPWAAKEAPDYTLNEAVIFDGSLKVEIANSRSILNKVELQSNYTYSSFKERTVRYRWGQAPGGVQASALYGIKPVILQMVLVAAQGSGWPFVKKPSFTQFPKSGYYNGVYYFNRDINMVVETDFTIGLRHTQAITDAVALSLVSRKSVESLGELKSVENVSMTAEYSKVAEGFEDKEFVNAAHEVNVDPVDGSVVTGIGNISDVFYTKETVNYQYEAYANDFPVKEVVGPDIVYDLSEEKISDATNSYSSMLETAKHFYKTEILASHRGNIVGAVTILQPTMDRTHTVKIDTSGVVAQGKVRQIVHSIDIDAGSATSQVYVAISRSTAVGIVDEDTPLESPEPEELLPEEVPDSNNLVINYGGVTRLGNWIEKQNGSRTGANAYGMQAYLDKTEFLVPLPEILAESVSESVIDSAEEISVDVPDETLTLNA
;
A
#
# COMPACT_ATOMS: atom_id res chain seq x y z
N MET A 1 63.14 -59.77 -12.06
CA MET A 1 63.81 -58.52 -11.64
C MET A 1 64.14 -57.74 -12.90
N ALA A 2 63.23 -56.86 -13.33
CA ALA A 2 63.54 -55.89 -14.36
C ALA A 2 64.12 -54.65 -13.66
N TYR A 3 65.26 -54.16 -14.13
CA TYR A 3 65.86 -52.93 -13.62
C TYR A 3 65.13 -51.76 -14.28
N THR A 4 64.16 -51.15 -13.59
CA THR A 4 63.64 -49.83 -13.99
C THR A 4 64.76 -48.82 -13.77
N PRO A 5 65.18 -48.05 -14.79
CA PRO A 5 66.11 -46.95 -14.56
C PRO A 5 65.32 -45.79 -13.95
N SER A 6 65.35 -45.65 -12.63
CA SER A 6 64.95 -44.40 -12.00
C SER A 6 66.05 -43.36 -12.27
N THR A 7 65.65 -42.21 -12.79
CA THR A 7 66.52 -41.04 -12.87
C THR A 7 66.04 -40.06 -11.83
N ASN A 8 66.87 -39.80 -10.82
CA ASN A 8 66.61 -38.77 -9.83
C ASN A 8 67.29 -37.48 -10.29
N VAL A 9 66.51 -36.42 -10.50
CA VAL A 9 67.03 -35.07 -10.72
C VAL A 9 66.83 -34.29 -9.43
N VAL A 10 67.91 -33.84 -8.81
CA VAL A 10 67.88 -33.00 -7.61
C VAL A 10 68.59 -31.69 -7.93
N LEU A 11 67.87 -30.57 -7.83
CA LEU A 11 68.45 -29.22 -7.89
C LEU A 11 68.23 -28.54 -6.53
N VAL A 12 69.32 -27.99 -5.98
CA VAL A 12 69.32 -27.16 -4.77
C VAL A 12 70.04 -25.86 -5.13
N THR A 13 69.45 -24.72 -4.78
CA THR A 13 70.06 -23.41 -4.97
C THR A 13 69.89 -22.50 -3.76
N GLU A 14 70.99 -21.88 -3.36
CA GLU A 14 71.09 -20.88 -2.31
C GLU A 14 71.24 -19.49 -2.95
N GLY A 15 70.31 -18.56 -2.69
CA GLY A 15 70.40 -17.15 -3.11
C GLY A 15 69.62 -16.73 -4.37
N TYR A 16 69.74 -15.45 -4.73
CA TYR A 16 68.90 -14.71 -5.70
C TYR A 16 69.08 -15.09 -7.19
N THR A 17 68.76 -16.32 -7.58
CA THR A 17 68.57 -16.66 -9.00
C THR A 17 67.09 -16.82 -9.33
N PRO A 18 66.43 -15.78 -9.88
CA PRO A 18 65.07 -15.91 -10.39
C PRO A 18 65.05 -16.74 -11.68
N LEU A 19 63.98 -17.52 -11.86
CA LEU A 19 63.74 -18.57 -12.87
C LEU A 19 64.60 -19.85 -12.76
N GLN A 20 63.91 -20.98 -12.49
CA GLN A 20 64.37 -22.33 -12.84
C GLN A 20 63.34 -23.07 -13.71
N THR A 21 63.60 -23.12 -15.02
CA THR A 21 62.82 -23.96 -15.95
C THR A 21 63.57 -25.26 -16.23
N ILE A 22 63.02 -26.40 -15.80
CA ILE A 22 63.56 -27.73 -16.15
C ILE A 22 62.77 -28.32 -17.32
N ASN A 23 63.27 -28.13 -18.54
CA ASN A 23 62.76 -28.80 -19.72
C ASN A 23 63.42 -30.18 -19.89
N LEU A 24 62.73 -31.24 -19.47
CA LEU A 24 63.19 -32.61 -19.65
C LEU A 24 62.80 -33.13 -21.04
N PRO A 25 63.74 -33.66 -21.85
CA PRO A 25 63.41 -34.27 -23.14
C PRO A 25 62.58 -35.55 -22.94
N PRO A 26 61.83 -36.01 -23.96
CA PRO A 26 60.99 -37.20 -23.84
C PRO A 26 61.83 -38.46 -23.64
N PHE A 27 61.90 -38.96 -22.41
CA PHE A 27 62.51 -40.24 -22.07
C PHE A 27 61.46 -41.36 -22.12
N THR A 28 61.86 -42.56 -22.55
CA THR A 28 61.06 -43.78 -22.34
C THR A 28 61.49 -44.44 -21.02
N LEU A 29 61.16 -43.78 -19.90
CA LEU A 29 61.31 -44.33 -18.55
C LEU A 29 59.92 -44.60 -17.98
N ASN A 30 59.76 -45.71 -17.26
CA ASN A 30 58.46 -46.07 -16.68
C ASN A 30 58.09 -45.18 -15.50
N GLU A 31 59.09 -44.72 -14.74
CA GLU A 31 58.98 -43.90 -13.53
C GLU A 31 60.12 -42.86 -13.52
N LEU A 32 59.77 -41.61 -13.25
CA LEU A 32 60.69 -40.47 -13.11
C LEU A 32 60.51 -39.83 -11.71
N SER A 33 61.61 -39.40 -11.08
CA SER A 33 61.58 -38.62 -9.83
C SER A 33 62.35 -37.31 -9.98
N VAL A 34 61.67 -36.18 -9.74
CA VAL A 34 62.25 -34.83 -9.86
C VAL A 34 62.02 -34.05 -8.57
N THR A 35 63.10 -33.58 -7.95
CA THR A 35 63.09 -32.72 -6.76
C THR A 35 63.73 -31.37 -7.08
N ILE A 36 63.00 -30.29 -6.84
CA ILE A 36 63.49 -28.91 -6.89
C ILE A 36 63.42 -28.34 -5.48
N SER A 37 64.53 -27.79 -4.98
CA SER A 37 64.58 -27.09 -3.69
C SER A 37 65.25 -25.71 -3.85
N SER A 38 64.71 -24.69 -3.20
CA SER A 38 65.24 -23.32 -3.24
C SER A 38 65.16 -22.68 -1.86
N GLN A 39 66.28 -22.14 -1.39
CA GLN A 39 66.39 -21.49 -0.07
C GLN A 39 66.65 -19.99 -0.22
N VAL A 40 65.86 -19.16 0.48
CA VAL A 40 65.99 -17.70 0.55
C VAL A 40 66.38 -17.28 1.96
N TYR A 41 67.41 -16.44 2.08
CA TYR A 41 67.89 -15.86 3.34
C TYR A 41 67.98 -14.33 3.16
N GLU A 42 67.11 -13.57 3.83
CA GLU A 42 66.99 -12.11 3.61
C GLU A 42 66.85 -11.27 4.89
N VAL A 43 67.35 -10.04 4.85
CA VAL A 43 67.33 -9.06 5.95
C VAL A 43 67.04 -7.66 5.40
N GLY A 44 65.76 -7.30 5.25
CA GLY A 44 65.37 -6.00 4.71
C GLY A 44 63.92 -5.90 4.25
N ALA A 45 63.64 -4.92 3.38
CA ALA A 45 62.37 -4.79 2.67
C ALA A 45 62.57 -5.12 1.19
N VAL A 46 61.96 -6.21 0.72
CA VAL A 46 62.39 -6.95 -0.47
C VAL A 46 61.18 -7.49 -1.25
N SER A 47 61.33 -7.64 -2.56
CA SER A 47 60.41 -8.44 -3.38
C SER A 47 61.17 -9.50 -4.17
N VAL A 48 60.73 -10.76 -4.09
CA VAL A 48 61.36 -11.93 -4.73
C VAL A 48 60.33 -12.68 -5.58
N VAL A 49 60.73 -13.18 -6.75
CA VAL A 49 59.90 -14.05 -7.60
C VAL A 49 60.63 -15.35 -7.89
N ILE A 50 60.00 -16.48 -7.56
CA ILE A 50 60.51 -17.83 -7.73
C ILE A 50 59.59 -18.57 -8.71
N GLU A 51 60.05 -18.75 -9.95
CA GLU A 51 59.37 -19.58 -10.95
C GLU A 51 60.04 -20.96 -11.04
N GLN A 52 59.28 -22.02 -10.78
CA GLN A 52 59.69 -23.42 -10.84
C GLN A 52 58.75 -24.21 -11.77
N LYS A 53 59.28 -24.74 -12.87
CA LYS A 53 58.47 -25.41 -13.91
C LYS A 53 59.00 -26.79 -14.29
N ILE A 54 58.11 -27.78 -14.23
CA ILE A 54 58.33 -29.17 -14.64
C ILE A 54 57.37 -29.51 -15.79
N VAL A 55 57.92 -29.92 -16.93
CA VAL A 55 57.13 -30.39 -18.08
C VAL A 55 57.55 -31.83 -18.39
N HIS A 56 56.60 -32.76 -18.35
CA HIS A 56 56.87 -34.19 -18.56
C HIS A 56 55.91 -34.82 -19.58
N TYR A 57 56.48 -35.49 -20.59
CA TYR A 57 55.72 -35.90 -21.77
C TYR A 57 55.22 -37.35 -21.77
N LEU A 58 55.86 -38.28 -21.06
CA LEU A 58 55.54 -39.72 -21.19
C LEU A 58 55.97 -40.54 -19.95
N GLY A 59 55.07 -41.34 -19.39
CA GLY A 59 55.38 -42.28 -18.29
C GLY A 59 55.03 -41.72 -16.90
N ALA A 60 55.10 -42.56 -15.87
CA ALA A 60 54.71 -42.13 -14.52
C ALA A 60 55.74 -41.16 -13.94
N ILE A 61 55.26 -40.14 -13.24
CA ILE A 61 56.11 -39.17 -12.54
C ILE A 61 55.70 -39.06 -11.07
N SER A 62 56.70 -39.13 -10.20
CA SER A 62 56.65 -38.58 -8.84
C SER A 62 57.54 -37.34 -8.84
N THR A 63 57.17 -36.32 -8.08
CA THR A 63 57.97 -35.09 -8.04
C THR A 63 57.78 -34.38 -6.71
N SER A 64 58.84 -33.76 -6.21
CA SER A 64 58.74 -32.81 -5.12
C SER A 64 59.24 -31.43 -5.53
N VAL A 65 58.56 -30.40 -5.04
CA VAL A 65 58.95 -29.01 -5.21
C VAL A 65 58.91 -28.38 -3.83
N SER A 66 60.04 -27.80 -3.42
CA SER A 66 60.26 -27.23 -2.10
C SER A 66 60.81 -25.81 -2.22
N VAL A 67 60.24 -24.88 -1.45
CA VAL A 67 60.80 -23.54 -1.23
C VAL A 67 60.85 -23.31 0.27
N GLU A 68 62.01 -22.91 0.77
CA GLU A 68 62.22 -22.51 2.17
C GLU A 68 62.62 -21.03 2.24
N VAL A 69 61.87 -20.24 2.98
CA VAL A 69 62.13 -18.79 3.17
C VAL A 69 62.47 -18.51 4.64
N TYR A 70 63.61 -17.86 4.89
CA TYR A 70 64.11 -17.52 6.23
C TYR A 70 64.46 -16.03 6.33
N GLU A 71 63.69 -15.26 7.11
CA GLU A 71 63.73 -13.79 7.01
C GLU A 71 63.71 -13.00 8.33
N VAL A 72 64.34 -11.83 8.28
CA VAL A 72 64.32 -10.77 9.31
C VAL A 72 63.94 -9.43 8.65
N GLY A 73 62.66 -9.21 8.35
CA GLY A 73 62.26 -8.04 7.55
C GLY A 73 60.77 -7.85 7.29
N ALA A 74 60.46 -7.15 6.19
CA ALA A 74 59.11 -6.99 5.66
C ALA A 74 59.14 -7.32 4.16
N VAL A 75 58.69 -8.51 3.78
CA VAL A 75 59.04 -9.11 2.48
C VAL A 75 57.81 -9.60 1.73
N SER A 76 57.86 -9.50 0.40
CA SER A 76 56.87 -10.05 -0.52
C SER A 76 57.52 -11.05 -1.47
N VAL A 77 57.16 -12.33 -1.35
CA VAL A 77 57.64 -13.42 -2.19
C VAL A 77 56.49 -13.94 -3.06
N VAL A 78 56.71 -14.02 -4.36
CA VAL A 78 55.81 -14.71 -5.31
C VAL A 78 56.46 -16.04 -5.69
N ILE A 79 55.73 -17.13 -5.54
CA ILE A 79 56.18 -18.49 -5.86
C ILE A 79 55.21 -19.06 -6.90
N GLU A 80 55.71 -19.27 -8.13
CA GLU A 80 54.95 -19.91 -9.22
C GLU A 80 55.49 -21.32 -9.46
N GLN A 81 54.66 -22.33 -9.23
CA GLN A 81 55.00 -23.75 -9.34
C GLN A 81 54.07 -24.42 -10.36
N LYS A 82 54.62 -24.79 -11.52
CA LYS A 82 53.85 -25.38 -12.62
C LYS A 82 54.33 -26.78 -13.01
N ILE A 83 53.47 -27.77 -12.87
CA ILE A 83 53.67 -29.16 -13.30
C ILE A 83 52.71 -29.46 -14.47
N VAL A 84 53.25 -29.81 -15.63
CA VAL A 84 52.45 -30.18 -16.81
C VAL A 84 52.79 -31.59 -17.26
N HIS A 85 51.79 -32.47 -17.30
CA HIS A 85 51.95 -33.86 -17.71
C HIS A 85 50.96 -34.31 -18.79
N TYR A 86 51.47 -34.73 -19.94
CA TYR A 86 50.66 -34.99 -21.12
C TYR A 86 50.16 -36.44 -21.28
N LEU A 87 50.97 -37.46 -20.93
CA LEU A 87 50.66 -38.89 -21.15
C LEU A 87 51.24 -39.79 -20.04
N GLY A 88 50.38 -40.32 -19.18
CA GLY A 88 50.75 -41.14 -18.02
C GLY A 88 50.02 -40.71 -16.74
N SER A 89 50.14 -41.50 -15.67
CA SER A 89 49.59 -41.17 -14.34
C SER A 89 50.64 -40.45 -13.49
N ILE A 90 50.23 -39.45 -12.70
CA ILE A 90 51.10 -38.82 -11.72
C ILE A 90 50.99 -39.61 -10.40
N GLY A 91 52.08 -40.29 -10.04
CA GLY A 91 52.18 -41.11 -8.84
C GLY A 91 52.80 -40.32 -7.69
N ALA A 92 51.97 -39.62 -6.92
CA ALA A 92 52.36 -38.74 -5.83
C ALA A 92 53.34 -37.63 -6.27
N ALA A 93 52.77 -36.49 -6.67
CA ALA A 93 53.49 -35.22 -6.69
C ALA A 93 53.30 -34.51 -5.35
N THR A 94 54.38 -34.28 -4.60
CA THR A 94 54.36 -33.59 -3.31
C THR A 94 54.86 -32.16 -3.48
N ILE A 95 53.98 -31.17 -3.41
CA ILE A 95 54.41 -29.77 -3.39
C ILE A 95 54.46 -29.34 -1.93
N GLU A 96 55.65 -28.98 -1.45
CA GLU A 96 55.93 -28.49 -0.11
C GLU A 96 56.35 -27.02 -0.21
N ASN A 97 55.73 -26.13 0.55
CA ASN A 97 56.23 -24.75 0.69
C ASN A 97 56.35 -24.42 2.17
N PHE A 98 57.55 -23.99 2.57
CA PHE A 98 57.92 -23.75 3.96
C PHE A 98 58.38 -22.30 4.14
N GLY A 99 57.74 -21.59 5.07
CA GLY A 99 58.08 -20.19 5.36
C GLY A 99 58.33 -20.00 6.84
N VAL A 100 59.46 -19.37 7.19
CA VAL A 100 59.80 -18.97 8.56
C VAL A 100 60.16 -17.48 8.57
N SER A 101 59.29 -16.67 9.16
CA SER A 101 59.54 -15.25 9.35
C SER A 101 59.72 -14.90 10.83
N SER A 102 60.77 -14.13 11.10
CA SER A 102 60.99 -13.42 12.37
C SER A 102 60.81 -11.90 12.22
N GLY A 103 60.14 -11.49 11.14
CA GLY A 103 59.98 -10.12 10.68
C GLY A 103 58.71 -9.42 11.17
N VAL A 104 58.32 -8.36 10.45
CA VAL A 104 57.14 -7.52 10.77
C VAL A 104 55.96 -7.84 9.85
N TYR A 105 56.22 -8.29 8.61
CA TYR A 105 55.19 -8.59 7.62
C TYR A 105 55.72 -9.59 6.59
N LEU A 106 54.99 -10.66 6.33
CA LEU A 106 55.28 -11.62 5.27
C LEU A 106 54.09 -11.71 4.32
N SER A 107 54.36 -11.45 3.04
CA SER A 107 53.42 -11.69 1.94
C SER A 107 53.93 -12.82 1.04
N LEU A 108 53.24 -13.96 1.07
CA LEU A 108 53.55 -15.13 0.24
C LEU A 108 52.43 -15.33 -0.79
N ASN A 109 52.69 -15.03 -2.05
CA ASN A 109 51.74 -15.26 -3.14
C ASN A 109 52.08 -16.57 -3.85
N LEU A 110 51.24 -17.58 -3.66
CA LEU A 110 51.50 -18.95 -4.09
C LEU A 110 50.62 -19.32 -5.28
N ILE A 111 51.21 -19.59 -6.44
CA ILE A 111 50.51 -20.00 -7.67
C ILE A 111 50.94 -21.43 -8.00
N ILE A 112 50.09 -22.42 -7.67
CA ILE A 112 50.30 -23.82 -8.04
C ILE A 112 49.39 -24.19 -9.21
N GLN A 113 49.97 -24.73 -10.27
CA GLN A 113 49.22 -25.29 -11.40
C GLN A 113 49.67 -26.71 -11.73
N VAL A 114 48.75 -27.67 -11.69
CA VAL A 114 48.99 -29.07 -12.07
C VAL A 114 48.01 -29.50 -13.16
N GLU A 115 48.54 -29.80 -14.34
CA GLU A 115 47.79 -30.27 -15.51
C GLU A 115 48.12 -31.75 -15.78
N GLY A 116 47.11 -32.63 -15.79
CA GLY A 116 47.29 -34.08 -16.01
C GLY A 116 46.15 -34.74 -16.78
N LYS A 117 46.48 -35.69 -17.68
CA LYS A 117 45.49 -36.35 -18.56
C LYS A 117 44.90 -37.67 -18.04
N TYR A 118 45.48 -38.24 -16.98
CA TYR A 118 45.08 -39.52 -16.39
C TYR A 118 45.03 -39.40 -14.86
N THR A 119 44.96 -40.52 -14.13
CA THR A 119 44.88 -40.55 -12.66
C THR A 119 45.93 -39.64 -12.01
N LEU A 120 45.43 -38.70 -11.22
CA LEU A 120 46.19 -37.63 -10.60
C LEU A 120 46.12 -37.75 -9.08
N SER A 121 47.27 -37.92 -8.44
CA SER A 121 47.42 -37.96 -6.99
C SER A 121 48.50 -36.96 -6.56
N VAL A 122 48.05 -35.84 -5.97
CA VAL A 122 48.90 -34.69 -5.61
C VAL A 122 48.62 -34.30 -4.16
N PRO A 123 49.38 -34.81 -3.18
CA PRO A 123 49.50 -34.14 -1.89
C PRO A 123 50.15 -32.76 -2.08
N VAL A 124 49.41 -31.69 -1.79
CA VAL A 124 49.99 -30.36 -1.57
C VAL A 124 50.08 -30.16 -0.06
N GLN A 125 51.25 -29.83 0.45
CA GLN A 125 51.51 -29.52 1.86
C GLN A 125 52.13 -28.12 1.94
N GLN A 126 51.62 -27.29 2.85
CA GLN A 126 52.06 -25.90 2.98
C GLN A 126 52.23 -25.61 4.47
N ASP A 127 53.47 -25.51 4.90
CA ASP A 127 53.84 -25.38 6.31
C ASP A 127 54.42 -23.99 6.55
N ILE A 128 53.54 -23.04 6.88
CA ILE A 128 53.92 -21.64 7.14
C ILE A 128 53.99 -21.42 8.65
N THR A 129 55.13 -20.93 9.13
CA THR A 129 55.43 -20.69 10.54
C THR A 129 55.79 -19.20 10.75
N GLU A 130 55.01 -18.49 11.57
CA GLU A 130 55.21 -17.06 11.86
C GLU A 130 55.41 -16.85 13.38
N ASP A 131 56.53 -16.25 13.80
CA ASP A 131 56.76 -15.89 15.21
C ASP A 131 56.22 -14.49 15.58
N ALA A 132 56.04 -13.62 14.57
CA ALA A 132 55.42 -12.29 14.62
C ALA A 132 55.14 -11.79 13.19
N PHE A 133 54.08 -11.05 12.87
CA PHE A 133 52.91 -10.65 13.70
C PHE A 133 51.64 -10.31 12.86
N THR A 134 51.66 -10.51 11.54
CA THR A 134 50.56 -10.30 10.59
C THR A 134 50.92 -11.03 9.29
N LEU A 135 50.48 -12.28 9.16
CA LEU A 135 50.66 -13.10 7.98
C LEU A 135 49.61 -12.81 6.90
N SER A 136 50.04 -12.62 5.63
CA SER A 136 49.14 -12.46 4.48
C SER A 136 49.54 -13.38 3.34
N VAL A 137 48.78 -14.46 3.13
CA VAL A 137 49.11 -15.51 2.13
C VAL A 137 47.97 -15.67 1.14
N PRO A 138 47.96 -14.91 0.03
CA PRO A 138 47.10 -15.24 -1.11
C PRO A 138 47.56 -16.57 -1.75
N ILE A 139 46.68 -17.56 -1.72
CA ILE A 139 46.92 -18.91 -2.26
C ILE A 139 46.04 -19.13 -3.48
N TYR A 140 46.64 -19.39 -4.65
CA TYR A 140 45.97 -19.77 -5.87
C TYR A 140 46.40 -21.18 -6.30
N GLN A 141 45.46 -22.13 -6.33
CA GLN A 141 45.72 -23.51 -6.71
C GLN A 141 44.75 -23.94 -7.82
N GLN A 142 45.30 -24.37 -8.96
CA GLN A 142 44.52 -24.93 -10.06
C GLN A 142 45.02 -26.34 -10.38
N ILE A 143 44.15 -27.33 -10.13
CA ILE A 143 44.38 -28.73 -10.48
C ILE A 143 43.41 -29.11 -11.60
N THR A 144 43.91 -29.59 -12.73
CA THR A 144 43.10 -29.97 -13.89
C THR A 144 43.40 -31.42 -14.29
N SER A 145 42.36 -32.25 -14.29
CA SER A 145 42.42 -33.67 -14.58
C SER A 145 41.33 -34.07 -15.57
N ASP A 146 41.70 -34.73 -16.68
CA ASP A 146 40.74 -35.31 -17.65
C ASP A 146 40.05 -36.60 -17.11
N ASN A 147 40.41 -37.06 -15.90
CA ASN A 147 39.98 -38.34 -15.29
C ASN A 147 39.90 -38.25 -13.75
N THR A 148 39.72 -39.38 -13.06
CA THR A 148 39.55 -39.49 -11.60
C THR A 148 40.70 -38.87 -10.78
N LEU A 149 40.35 -37.90 -9.94
CA LEU A 149 41.19 -37.36 -8.85
C LEU A 149 41.08 -38.28 -7.63
N SER A 150 42.20 -38.72 -7.04
CA SER A 150 42.21 -39.77 -6.00
C SER A 150 42.46 -39.29 -4.56
N LYS A 151 42.67 -38.00 -4.33
CA LYS A 151 42.82 -37.38 -3.00
C LYS A 151 42.27 -35.95 -2.99
N THR A 152 41.74 -35.55 -1.84
CA THR A 152 41.28 -34.19 -1.53
C THR A 152 42.48 -33.24 -1.30
N LEU A 153 42.27 -31.95 -1.56
CA LEU A 153 43.16 -30.88 -1.11
C LEU A 153 43.19 -30.83 0.43
N GLU A 154 44.37 -30.67 1.02
CA GLU A 154 44.55 -30.54 2.47
C GLU A 154 45.40 -29.29 2.72
N ILE A 155 44.88 -28.33 3.49
CA ILE A 155 45.57 -27.08 3.86
C ILE A 155 45.63 -27.04 5.38
N THR A 156 46.84 -27.03 5.93
CA THR A 156 47.09 -26.94 7.37
C THR A 156 47.74 -25.59 7.66
N ILE A 157 47.25 -24.87 8.66
CA ILE A 157 47.84 -23.60 9.09
C ILE A 157 48.18 -23.74 10.58
N TYR A 158 49.44 -23.52 10.93
CA TYR A 158 49.92 -23.57 12.31
C TYR A 158 49.89 -22.17 12.93
N SER A 159 49.38 -22.06 14.16
CA SER A 159 49.47 -20.85 14.99
C SER A 159 50.32 -21.14 16.22
N PRO A 160 51.48 -20.48 16.41
CA PRO A 160 52.35 -20.75 17.55
C PRO A 160 51.93 -19.94 18.78
N SER A 161 50.84 -20.38 19.43
CA SER A 161 50.63 -20.12 20.84
C SER A 161 50.75 -21.43 21.63
N ASP A 162 51.83 -21.53 22.40
CA ASP A 162 52.07 -22.49 23.49
C ASP A 162 52.46 -23.95 23.16
N GLY A 163 53.09 -24.21 22.00
CA GLY A 163 54.04 -25.33 21.86
C GLY A 163 53.48 -26.74 22.06
N THR A 164 52.16 -26.91 21.99
CA THR A 164 51.46 -28.19 22.02
C THR A 164 50.93 -28.52 20.64
N GLU A 165 51.15 -29.75 20.16
CA GLU A 165 50.44 -30.29 19.00
C GLU A 165 48.94 -30.42 19.33
N GLU A 166 48.19 -29.36 19.08
CA GLU A 166 46.74 -29.48 18.98
C GLU A 166 46.42 -30.08 17.61
N ASN A 167 46.18 -31.40 17.59
CA ASN A 167 45.57 -32.10 16.44
C ASN A 167 44.08 -31.70 16.32
N SER A 168 43.86 -30.41 16.11
CA SER A 168 42.58 -29.80 15.84
C SER A 168 42.26 -30.06 14.38
N ALA A 169 41.46 -31.11 14.12
CA ALA A 169 40.82 -31.37 12.84
C ALA A 169 39.69 -30.33 12.56
N GLY A 170 40.05 -29.05 12.71
CA GLY A 170 39.18 -27.91 12.52
C GLY A 170 39.37 -27.36 11.12
N THR A 171 38.30 -27.37 10.33
CA THR A 171 38.24 -26.73 9.02
C THR A 171 38.48 -25.23 9.16
N LEU A 172 39.72 -24.78 8.94
CA LEU A 172 40.05 -23.38 8.79
C LEU A 172 39.56 -22.94 7.40
N ILE A 173 38.42 -22.23 7.37
CA ILE A 173 37.86 -21.67 6.13
C ILE A 173 38.69 -20.44 5.75
N PRO A 174 39.32 -20.39 4.56
CA PRO A 174 40.10 -19.23 4.16
C PRO A 174 39.21 -18.02 3.88
N ALA A 175 39.50 -16.88 4.50
CA ALA A 175 38.96 -15.60 4.06
C ALA A 175 39.59 -15.23 2.70
N GLY A 176 38.78 -15.21 1.63
CA GLY A 176 39.23 -14.83 0.27
C GLY A 176 38.97 -15.85 -0.84
N LEU A 177 38.36 -17.01 -0.56
CA LEU A 177 37.93 -17.96 -1.61
C LEU A 177 36.65 -17.48 -2.33
N VAL A 178 36.81 -16.58 -3.30
CA VAL A 178 35.78 -16.27 -4.30
C VAL A 178 35.69 -17.45 -5.28
N GLY A 179 34.95 -18.49 -4.89
CA GLY A 179 34.75 -19.70 -5.68
C GLY A 179 34.53 -20.94 -4.81
N SER A 180 33.27 -21.38 -4.71
CA SER A 180 32.83 -22.65 -4.11
C SER A 180 33.39 -23.00 -2.71
N SER A 181 33.11 -22.16 -1.71
CA SER A 181 32.94 -22.61 -0.32
C SER A 181 31.46 -22.85 0.04
N GLY A 182 30.66 -23.28 -0.95
CA GLY A 182 29.38 -23.91 -0.66
C GLY A 182 29.65 -25.19 0.13
N GLY A 183 29.32 -25.21 1.42
CA GLY A 183 29.41 -26.43 2.24
C GLY A 183 28.60 -27.53 1.56
N LEU A 184 29.20 -28.73 1.43
CA LEU A 184 28.67 -29.85 0.63
C LEU A 184 27.14 -29.93 0.69
N PHE A 185 26.51 -29.51 -0.40
CA PHE A 185 25.07 -29.44 -0.51
C PHE A 185 24.56 -30.41 -1.57
N THR A 186 23.32 -30.83 -1.42
CA THR A 186 22.57 -31.52 -2.47
C THR A 186 21.18 -30.90 -2.61
N VAL A 187 20.57 -31.06 -3.77
CA VAL A 187 19.18 -30.69 -4.01
C VAL A 187 18.35 -31.96 -4.04
N LYS A 188 17.16 -31.89 -3.43
CA LYS A 188 16.15 -32.94 -3.52
C LYS A 188 14.87 -32.32 -4.09
N LEU A 189 14.45 -32.76 -5.27
CA LEU A 189 13.25 -32.28 -5.95
C LEU A 189 12.24 -33.41 -6.10
N ILE A 190 11.04 -33.17 -5.57
CA ILE A 190 9.90 -34.08 -5.67
C ILE A 190 8.87 -33.47 -6.63
N LEU A 191 8.56 -34.16 -7.71
CA LEU A 191 7.56 -33.79 -8.73
C LEU A 191 6.50 -34.90 -8.78
N ASP A 192 5.22 -34.55 -8.57
CA ASP A 192 4.10 -35.49 -8.47
C ASP A 192 4.34 -36.65 -7.45
N GLY A 193 5.03 -36.34 -6.35
CA GLY A 193 5.42 -37.33 -5.33
C GLY A 193 6.60 -38.24 -5.71
N ILE A 194 7.16 -38.09 -6.92
CA ILE A 194 8.34 -38.83 -7.40
C ILE A 194 9.59 -37.98 -7.17
N ASP A 195 10.62 -38.58 -6.57
CA ASP A 195 11.95 -37.98 -6.47
C ASP A 195 12.63 -37.99 -7.84
N VAL A 196 12.90 -36.80 -8.39
CA VAL A 196 13.53 -36.60 -9.71
C VAL A 196 14.91 -35.96 -9.60
N SER A 197 15.51 -35.95 -8.41
CA SER A 197 16.73 -35.19 -8.09
C SER A 197 17.93 -35.59 -8.95
N SER A 198 18.04 -36.88 -9.29
CA SER A 198 19.10 -37.39 -10.19
C SER A 198 19.00 -36.91 -11.63
N SER A 199 17.86 -36.34 -12.01
CA SER A 199 17.57 -35.86 -13.37
C SER A 199 17.74 -34.35 -13.52
N LEU A 200 18.04 -33.61 -12.44
CA LEU A 200 18.25 -32.16 -12.49
C LEU A 200 19.50 -31.79 -13.31
N THR A 201 19.47 -30.63 -13.98
CA THR A 201 20.60 -30.04 -14.71
C THR A 201 20.41 -28.53 -14.86
N GLY A 202 21.50 -27.79 -15.07
CA GLY A 202 21.46 -26.33 -15.19
C GLY A 202 21.09 -25.66 -13.88
N GLN A 203 20.35 -24.55 -14.00
CA GLN A 203 19.99 -23.70 -12.87
C GLN A 203 18.59 -24.02 -12.34
N ILE A 204 18.46 -24.02 -11.02
CA ILE A 204 17.21 -24.01 -10.27
C ILE A 204 17.08 -22.63 -9.63
N THR A 205 15.93 -22.00 -9.76
CA THR A 205 15.64 -20.72 -9.10
C THR A 205 14.40 -20.84 -8.22
N VAL A 206 14.40 -20.14 -7.09
CA VAL A 206 13.21 -19.88 -6.27
C VAL A 206 13.20 -18.39 -5.96
N ASP A 207 12.21 -17.68 -6.50
CA ASP A 207 12.00 -16.25 -6.34
C ASP A 207 10.85 -15.99 -5.37
N LEU A 208 11.13 -15.19 -4.34
CA LEU A 208 10.25 -14.87 -3.23
C LEU A 208 10.09 -13.34 -3.11
N GLU A 209 9.36 -12.72 -4.03
CA GLU A 209 9.01 -11.30 -3.98
C GLU A 209 7.76 -11.03 -3.10
N GLU A 210 7.83 -10.02 -2.22
CA GLU A 210 6.76 -9.65 -1.30
C GLU A 210 5.44 -9.29 -2.01
N SER A 211 4.32 -9.75 -1.46
CA SER A 211 2.97 -9.59 -2.02
C SER A 211 2.75 -10.22 -3.41
N SER A 212 3.71 -11.03 -3.88
CA SER A 212 3.64 -11.80 -5.12
C SER A 212 3.70 -13.30 -4.84
N ALA A 213 3.10 -14.10 -5.72
CA ALA A 213 3.21 -15.55 -5.67
C ALA A 213 4.68 -15.98 -5.76
N ALA A 214 5.14 -16.88 -4.89
CA ALA A 214 6.46 -17.49 -5.05
C ALA A 214 6.54 -18.22 -6.40
N VAL A 215 7.65 -18.03 -7.12
CA VAL A 215 7.90 -18.67 -8.41
C VAL A 215 9.15 -19.53 -8.32
N ALA A 216 9.10 -20.75 -8.82
CA ALA A 216 10.28 -21.59 -8.95
C ALA A 216 10.48 -22.06 -10.39
N SER A 217 11.73 -22.25 -10.79
CA SER A 217 12.08 -22.88 -12.06
C SER A 217 13.15 -23.95 -11.89
N PHE A 218 13.08 -25.01 -12.70
CA PHE A 218 14.08 -26.07 -12.77
C PHE A 218 14.04 -26.75 -14.14
N THR A 219 15.12 -27.45 -14.50
CA THR A 219 15.22 -28.21 -15.75
C THR A 219 15.58 -29.67 -15.46
N LEU A 220 14.93 -30.59 -16.18
CA LEU A 220 15.25 -32.02 -16.18
C LEU A 220 15.96 -32.44 -17.46
N ASN A 221 16.95 -33.31 -17.27
CA ASN A 221 17.60 -34.11 -18.30
C ASN A 221 16.58 -34.92 -19.12
N PRO A 222 16.97 -35.41 -20.32
CA PRO A 222 16.05 -36.13 -21.20
C PRO A 222 15.45 -37.38 -20.53
N LEU A 223 14.14 -37.34 -20.29
CA LEU A 223 13.41 -38.44 -19.66
C LEU A 223 13.22 -39.61 -20.64
N GLU A 224 13.40 -40.84 -20.15
CA GLU A 224 13.20 -42.03 -20.96
C GLU A 224 11.71 -42.30 -21.23
N GLY A 225 11.35 -42.49 -22.50
CA GLY A 225 10.00 -42.91 -22.91
C GLY A 225 9.22 -41.83 -23.65
N LEU A 226 7.88 -41.88 -23.49
CA LEU A 226 6.95 -40.94 -24.11
C LEU A 226 6.63 -39.83 -23.10
N ILE A 227 6.91 -38.58 -23.46
CA ILE A 227 6.64 -37.40 -22.63
C ILE A 227 5.24 -36.89 -22.95
N ASP A 228 4.39 -36.78 -21.93
CA ASP A 228 3.09 -36.09 -22.00
C ASP A 228 3.10 -34.93 -21.01
N LEU A 229 3.35 -33.72 -21.52
CA LEU A 229 3.42 -32.48 -20.75
C LEU A 229 2.13 -32.16 -19.99
N THR A 230 0.98 -32.64 -20.45
CA THR A 230 -0.30 -32.37 -19.79
C THR A 230 -0.42 -33.05 -18.43
N THR A 231 0.32 -34.15 -18.22
CA THR A 231 0.36 -34.88 -16.94
C THR A 231 1.03 -34.08 -15.83
N TRP A 232 1.91 -33.13 -16.15
CA TRP A 232 2.60 -32.31 -15.15
C TRP A 232 1.89 -30.99 -14.85
N VAL A 233 0.91 -30.55 -15.64
CA VAL A 233 0.19 -29.30 -15.37
C VAL A 233 -0.58 -29.44 -14.05
N LYS A 234 -0.32 -28.53 -13.10
CA LYS A 234 -0.78 -28.57 -11.70
C LYS A 234 -0.28 -29.77 -10.87
N ALA A 235 0.74 -30.50 -11.33
CA ALA A 235 1.41 -31.50 -10.50
C ALA A 235 2.14 -30.82 -9.33
N PRO A 236 2.09 -31.39 -8.10
CA PRO A 236 2.73 -30.80 -6.93
C PRO A 236 4.26 -30.90 -7.01
N VAL A 237 4.94 -29.84 -6.59
CA VAL A 237 6.40 -29.70 -6.60
C VAL A 237 6.90 -29.29 -5.23
N LYS A 238 7.96 -29.96 -4.76
CA LYS A 238 8.73 -29.55 -3.58
C LYS A 238 10.22 -29.53 -3.89
N ILE A 239 10.87 -28.43 -3.57
CA ILE A 239 12.32 -28.24 -3.73
C ILE A 239 12.94 -28.14 -2.35
N TYR A 240 13.88 -29.04 -2.06
CA TYR A 240 14.64 -29.07 -0.81
C TYR A 240 16.13 -28.79 -1.09
N TYR A 241 16.71 -27.95 -0.24
CA TYR A 241 18.15 -27.75 -0.15
C TYR A 241 18.67 -28.51 1.06
N ILE A 242 19.68 -29.36 0.84
CA ILE A 242 20.25 -30.21 1.88
C ILE A 242 21.69 -29.76 2.11
N THR A 243 22.04 -29.40 3.34
CA THR A 243 23.42 -29.04 3.72
C THR A 243 23.71 -29.49 5.15
N GLY A 244 24.95 -29.90 5.43
CA GLY A 244 25.34 -30.41 6.75
C GLY A 244 24.55 -31.63 7.25
N GLY A 245 23.83 -32.32 6.35
CA GLY A 245 22.92 -33.43 6.68
C GLY A 245 21.49 -33.02 7.10
N ALA A 246 21.16 -31.72 7.11
CA ALA A 246 19.81 -31.22 7.35
C ALA A 246 19.08 -30.94 6.02
N GLU A 247 17.80 -31.34 5.91
CA GLU A 247 16.93 -30.99 4.78
C GLU A 247 16.13 -29.71 5.09
N PHE A 248 16.22 -28.70 4.23
CA PHE A 248 15.42 -27.48 4.29
C PHE A 248 14.51 -27.39 3.07
N LEU A 249 13.23 -27.08 3.26
CA LEU A 249 12.27 -26.87 2.18
C LEU A 249 12.41 -25.41 1.68
N LEU A 250 12.69 -25.21 0.40
CA LEU A 250 12.79 -23.88 -0.22
C LEU A 250 11.50 -23.46 -0.95
N PHE A 251 10.81 -24.43 -1.54
CA PHE A 251 9.61 -24.16 -2.34
C PHE A 251 8.61 -25.32 -2.22
N ASN A 252 7.33 -24.98 -2.11
CA ASN A 252 6.21 -25.91 -2.08
C ASN A 252 5.05 -25.29 -2.88
N GLY A 253 4.67 -25.91 -3.99
CA GLY A 253 3.68 -25.37 -4.91
C GLY A 253 3.32 -26.37 -6.00
N VAL A 254 2.92 -25.88 -7.18
CA VAL A 254 2.58 -26.71 -8.34
C VAL A 254 3.27 -26.23 -9.61
N VAL A 255 3.41 -27.11 -10.59
CA VAL A 255 3.79 -26.73 -11.96
C VAL A 255 2.67 -25.91 -12.60
N ASP A 256 3.03 -24.75 -13.14
CA ASP A 256 2.15 -23.96 -13.99
C ASP A 256 2.37 -24.31 -15.47
N VAL A 257 3.63 -24.20 -15.94
CA VAL A 257 3.99 -24.43 -17.35
C VAL A 257 5.20 -25.36 -17.47
N PRO A 258 5.02 -26.60 -17.98
CA PRO A 258 6.11 -27.45 -18.44
C PRO A 258 6.42 -27.19 -19.94
N THR A 259 7.69 -26.96 -20.28
CA THR A 259 8.16 -26.67 -21.64
C THR A 259 9.21 -27.68 -22.07
N PHE A 260 8.99 -28.36 -23.20
CA PHE A 260 9.95 -29.32 -23.77
C PHE A 260 10.62 -28.75 -25.02
N ASP A 261 11.95 -28.76 -25.06
CA ASP A 261 12.71 -28.45 -26.27
C ASP A 261 13.04 -29.74 -27.05
N PRO A 262 12.54 -29.92 -28.28
CA PRO A 262 12.83 -31.12 -29.07
C PRO A 262 14.28 -31.22 -29.57
N GLN A 263 15.09 -30.16 -29.50
CA GLN A 263 16.50 -30.19 -29.89
C GLN A 263 17.40 -30.75 -28.77
N SER A 264 17.39 -30.12 -27.60
CA SER A 264 18.14 -30.58 -26.42
C SER A 264 17.48 -31.78 -25.72
N ARG A 265 16.17 -31.97 -25.92
CA ARG A 265 15.29 -32.92 -25.20
C ARG A 265 15.16 -32.64 -23.70
N LEU A 266 15.53 -31.44 -23.26
CA LEU A 266 15.33 -30.99 -21.89
C LEU A 266 13.87 -30.60 -21.68
N THR A 267 13.40 -30.77 -20.43
CA THR A 267 12.10 -30.25 -20.00
C THR A 267 12.32 -29.23 -18.88
N ALA A 268 11.97 -27.96 -19.15
CA ALA A 268 11.99 -26.89 -18.18
C ALA A 268 10.60 -26.71 -17.55
N PHE A 269 10.55 -26.39 -16.27
CA PHE A 269 9.33 -26.22 -15.50
C PHE A 269 9.29 -24.82 -14.88
N THR A 270 8.16 -24.14 -14.99
CA THR A 270 7.81 -22.97 -14.17
C THR A 270 6.73 -23.36 -13.19
N CYS A 271 6.92 -23.03 -11.92
CA CYS A 271 6.07 -23.41 -10.80
C CYS A 271 5.62 -22.19 -10.00
N THR A 272 4.48 -22.29 -9.33
CA THR A 272 3.94 -21.24 -8.46
C THR A 272 3.36 -21.83 -7.16
N ASP A 273 3.34 -21.03 -6.08
CA ASP A 273 2.63 -21.35 -4.83
C ASP A 273 1.10 -21.14 -4.90
N GLU A 274 0.60 -20.58 -6.00
CA GLU A 274 -0.82 -20.25 -6.23
C GLU A 274 -1.45 -19.26 -5.23
N LEU A 275 -0.67 -18.32 -4.64
CA LEU A 275 -1.16 -17.26 -3.73
C LEU A 275 -2.50 -16.62 -4.15
N GLN A 276 -2.71 -16.40 -5.45
CA GLN A 276 -3.94 -15.78 -5.97
C GLN A 276 -5.17 -16.69 -5.87
N LEU A 277 -5.01 -18.00 -6.08
CA LEU A 277 -6.12 -18.96 -6.19
C LEU A 277 -6.66 -19.42 -4.83
N ILE A 278 -5.94 -19.21 -3.73
CA ILE A 278 -6.40 -19.58 -2.38
C ILE A 278 -7.68 -18.82 -1.96
N PHE A 279 -7.93 -17.66 -2.56
CA PHE A 279 -9.08 -16.82 -2.26
C PHE A 279 -10.32 -17.15 -3.10
N GLU A 280 -10.16 -17.77 -4.27
CA GLU A 280 -11.26 -18.16 -5.16
C GLU A 280 -12.32 -19.09 -4.51
N PRO A 281 -11.98 -20.08 -3.66
CA PRO A 281 -12.98 -20.87 -2.93
C PRO A 281 -13.58 -20.15 -1.70
N SER A 282 -13.17 -18.91 -1.39
CA SER A 282 -13.54 -18.20 -0.16
C SER A 282 -14.68 -17.19 -0.37
N THR A 283 -15.49 -16.99 0.67
CA THR A 283 -16.45 -15.88 0.74
C THR A 283 -15.77 -14.55 1.07
N GLU A 284 -16.37 -13.41 0.69
CA GLU A 284 -15.82 -12.08 1.02
C GLU A 284 -15.64 -11.86 2.53
N LEU A 285 -16.51 -12.44 3.36
CA LEU A 285 -16.36 -12.38 4.82
C LEU A 285 -15.10 -13.10 5.31
N GLN A 286 -14.81 -14.29 4.76
CA GLN A 286 -13.58 -15.02 5.08
C GLN A 286 -12.33 -14.30 4.56
N ILE A 287 -12.41 -13.67 3.38
CA ILE A 287 -11.31 -12.86 2.83
C ILE A 287 -11.09 -11.62 3.71
N ALA A 288 -12.16 -10.94 4.14
CA ALA A 288 -12.07 -9.80 5.05
C ALA A 288 -11.47 -10.18 6.41
N GLU A 289 -11.76 -11.38 6.93
CA GLU A 289 -11.14 -11.89 8.17
C GLU A 289 -9.65 -12.21 7.99
N VAL A 290 -9.26 -12.87 6.89
CA VAL A 290 -7.87 -13.24 6.60
C VAL A 290 -7.01 -12.03 6.25
N VAL A 291 -7.46 -11.18 5.32
CA VAL A 291 -6.71 -10.00 4.83
C VAL A 291 -6.81 -8.84 5.82
N GLY A 292 -7.99 -8.57 6.38
CA GLY A 292 -8.28 -7.34 7.12
C GLY A 292 -8.50 -6.16 6.17
N GLY A 293 -8.11 -4.96 6.62
CA GLY A 293 -8.17 -3.73 5.82
C GLY A 293 -9.56 -3.12 5.71
N TYR A 294 -9.63 -2.02 4.98
CA TYR A 294 -10.84 -1.27 4.66
C TYR A 294 -11.24 -1.55 3.21
N TRP A 295 -12.53 -1.48 2.92
CA TRP A 295 -13.04 -1.64 1.57
C TRP A 295 -14.42 -1.01 1.46
N SER A 296 -14.64 -0.27 0.38
CA SER A 296 -15.93 0.31 0.02
C SER A 296 -16.09 0.24 -1.50
N GLU A 297 -17.24 -0.26 -1.96
CA GLU A 297 -17.59 -0.31 -3.39
C GLU A 297 -17.63 1.08 -4.01
N ASN A 298 -17.99 2.11 -3.22
CA ASN A 298 -18.01 3.50 -3.67
C ASN A 298 -16.60 4.09 -3.88
N PHE A 299 -15.54 3.42 -3.40
CA PHE A 299 -14.15 3.82 -3.62
C PHE A 299 -13.45 2.97 -4.69
N PHE A 300 -13.50 1.64 -4.57
CA PHE A 300 -12.83 0.71 -5.48
C PHE A 300 -13.67 0.30 -6.70
N GLY A 301 -14.98 0.54 -6.67
CA GLY A 301 -15.94 -0.12 -7.56
C GLY A 301 -16.26 -1.55 -7.12
N ALA A 302 -17.12 -2.22 -7.88
CA ALA A 302 -17.40 -3.65 -7.71
C ALA A 302 -16.16 -4.48 -8.05
N ALA A 303 -15.74 -5.35 -7.12
CA ALA A 303 -14.51 -6.14 -7.28
C ALA A 303 -14.63 -7.22 -8.37
N ASP A 304 -13.65 -7.28 -9.27
CA ASP A 304 -13.55 -8.30 -10.33
C ASP A 304 -12.98 -9.62 -9.78
N GLY A 305 -13.77 -10.32 -8.98
CA GLY A 305 -13.42 -11.61 -8.36
C GLY A 305 -12.79 -11.52 -6.97
N LYS A 306 -12.47 -12.69 -6.41
CA LYS A 306 -12.04 -12.81 -5.01
C LYS A 306 -10.62 -12.31 -4.77
N TRP A 307 -9.72 -12.56 -5.72
CA TRP A 307 -8.38 -11.97 -5.70
C TRP A 307 -8.39 -10.44 -5.76
N ALA A 308 -9.24 -9.83 -6.60
CA ALA A 308 -9.37 -8.36 -6.67
C ALA A 308 -9.81 -7.78 -5.31
N TYR A 309 -10.87 -8.33 -4.73
CA TYR A 309 -11.34 -7.94 -3.39
C TYR A 309 -10.28 -8.07 -2.30
N ALA A 310 -9.47 -9.14 -2.34
CA ALA A 310 -8.35 -9.35 -1.40
C ALA A 310 -7.25 -8.30 -1.58
N ARG A 311 -6.87 -7.99 -2.83
CA ARG A 311 -5.85 -6.98 -3.17
C ARG A 311 -6.30 -5.57 -2.79
N ASP A 312 -7.55 -5.20 -3.09
CA ASP A 312 -8.09 -3.87 -2.81
C ASP A 312 -8.13 -3.62 -1.28
N ARG A 313 -8.48 -4.64 -0.49
CA ARG A 313 -8.34 -4.62 0.97
C ARG A 313 -6.88 -4.47 1.42
N LEU A 314 -5.96 -5.22 0.83
CA LEU A 314 -4.54 -5.17 1.17
C LEU A 314 -3.94 -3.78 0.90
N ALA A 315 -4.36 -3.10 -0.17
CA ALA A 315 -3.92 -1.75 -0.53
C ALA A 315 -4.28 -0.65 0.50
N THR A 316 -5.09 -0.96 1.51
CA THR A 316 -5.41 -0.07 2.64
C THR A 316 -4.55 -0.33 3.89
N LEU A 317 -3.56 -1.23 3.81
CA LEU A 317 -2.71 -1.65 4.91
C LEU A 317 -1.22 -1.57 4.53
N PRO A 318 -0.34 -1.02 5.39
CA PRO A 318 1.11 -1.04 5.19
C PRO A 318 1.72 -2.40 5.57
N VAL A 319 1.25 -3.48 4.93
CA VAL A 319 1.68 -4.87 5.17
C VAL A 319 1.87 -5.62 3.86
N SER A 320 2.87 -6.51 3.79
CA SER A 320 2.94 -7.53 2.75
C SER A 320 2.05 -8.72 3.12
N MET A 321 1.50 -9.41 2.11
CA MET A 321 0.71 -10.62 2.30
C MET A 321 1.20 -11.73 1.37
N ASP A 322 1.59 -12.85 1.98
CA ASP A 322 2.37 -13.89 1.34
C ASP A 322 1.91 -15.29 1.79
N LEU A 323 2.35 -16.36 1.12
CA LEU A 323 2.20 -17.74 1.60
C LEU A 323 3.45 -18.20 2.35
N ASP A 324 3.26 -18.88 3.47
CA ASP A 324 4.31 -19.72 4.07
C ASP A 324 4.49 -21.03 3.29
N LEU A 325 5.56 -21.77 3.59
CA LEU A 325 5.85 -23.07 2.97
C LEU A 325 4.80 -24.15 3.25
N ASN A 326 3.81 -23.89 4.12
CA ASN A 326 2.66 -24.77 4.38
C ASN A 326 1.41 -24.39 3.55
N GLY A 327 1.48 -23.33 2.74
CA GLY A 327 0.36 -22.79 1.97
C GLY A 327 -0.60 -21.94 2.81
N LYS A 328 -0.15 -21.39 3.95
CA LYS A 328 -0.95 -20.51 4.81
C LYS A 328 -0.59 -19.05 4.57
N VAL A 329 -1.60 -18.18 4.49
CA VAL A 329 -1.42 -16.73 4.44
C VAL A 329 -0.70 -16.22 5.69
N VAL A 330 0.38 -15.46 5.47
CA VAL A 330 1.12 -14.69 6.46
C VAL A 330 1.09 -13.22 6.05
N LYS A 331 0.89 -12.32 7.02
CA LYS A 331 0.96 -10.86 6.82
C LYS A 331 2.13 -10.32 7.62
N THR A 332 2.96 -9.48 7.01
CA THR A 332 4.14 -8.88 7.65
C THR A 332 4.14 -7.36 7.46
N PRO A 333 4.22 -6.55 8.53
CA PRO A 333 4.31 -5.08 8.40
C PRO A 333 5.48 -4.65 7.53
N TRP A 334 5.32 -3.56 6.75
CA TRP A 334 6.41 -3.04 5.93
C TRP A 334 7.58 -2.47 6.75
N ALA A 335 7.28 -1.92 7.93
CA ALA A 335 8.28 -1.42 8.86
C ALA A 335 9.16 -2.55 9.39
N ALA A 336 10.47 -2.34 9.35
CA ALA A 336 11.48 -3.22 9.89
C ALA A 336 11.31 -3.42 11.41
N LYS A 337 11.67 -4.61 11.90
CA LYS A 337 11.82 -4.87 13.34
C LYS A 337 13.00 -4.06 13.88
N GLU A 338 12.91 -3.62 15.14
CA GLU A 338 14.05 -2.98 15.85
C GLU A 338 15.26 -3.91 15.90
N ALA A 339 15.05 -5.17 16.27
CA ALA A 339 16.05 -6.23 16.21
C ALA A 339 15.97 -6.96 14.85
N PRO A 340 17.05 -7.01 14.06
CA PRO A 340 17.07 -7.77 12.81
C PRO A 340 17.10 -9.28 13.11
N ASP A 341 16.42 -10.08 12.28
CA ASP A 341 16.43 -11.53 12.40
C ASP A 341 17.75 -12.13 11.85
N TYR A 342 18.35 -11.46 10.86
CA TYR A 342 19.65 -11.81 10.29
C TYR A 342 20.54 -10.58 10.16
N THR A 343 21.85 -10.75 10.39
CA THR A 343 22.87 -9.75 10.06
C THR A 343 23.83 -10.32 9.03
N LEU A 344 23.94 -9.65 7.89
CA LEU A 344 24.83 -10.00 6.79
C LEU A 344 26.01 -9.02 6.80
N ASN A 345 27.22 -9.55 7.00
CA ASN A 345 28.46 -8.78 7.02
C ASN A 345 29.41 -9.23 5.89
N GLU A 346 30.56 -8.58 5.79
CA GLU A 346 31.58 -8.85 4.76
C GLU A 346 32.13 -10.29 4.77
N ALA A 347 31.95 -11.05 5.86
CA ALA A 347 32.36 -12.46 5.92
C ALA A 347 31.34 -13.43 5.28
N VAL A 348 30.10 -12.98 5.02
CA VAL A 348 29.03 -13.82 4.42
C VAL A 348 28.50 -13.27 3.09
N ILE A 349 28.71 -11.98 2.81
CA ILE A 349 28.37 -11.32 1.54
C ILE A 349 29.50 -11.58 0.53
N PHE A 350 29.14 -11.90 -0.71
CA PHE A 350 30.11 -12.03 -1.80
C PHE A 350 30.63 -10.66 -2.24
N ASP A 351 31.95 -10.58 -2.46
CA ASP A 351 32.60 -9.36 -2.93
C ASP A 351 32.00 -8.86 -4.26
N GLY A 352 31.90 -7.54 -4.41
CA GLY A 352 31.26 -6.88 -5.55
C GLY A 352 29.75 -7.09 -5.71
N SER A 353 29.08 -7.86 -4.84
CA SER A 353 27.64 -8.17 -4.97
C SER A 353 26.70 -7.15 -4.32
N LEU A 354 27.24 -6.23 -3.52
CA LEU A 354 26.49 -5.21 -2.79
C LEU A 354 25.91 -4.17 -3.76
N LYS A 355 24.61 -3.93 -3.69
CA LYS A 355 23.86 -3.04 -4.58
C LYS A 355 23.03 -2.07 -3.73
N VAL A 356 23.06 -0.78 -4.08
CA VAL A 356 22.19 0.24 -3.45
C VAL A 356 21.43 0.97 -4.55
N GLU A 357 20.11 1.01 -4.46
CA GLU A 357 19.21 1.76 -5.33
C GLU A 357 18.36 2.69 -4.47
N ILE A 358 18.39 3.99 -4.77
CA ILE A 358 17.64 5.01 -4.03
C ILE A 358 16.36 5.33 -4.80
N ALA A 359 15.27 5.57 -4.07
CA ALA A 359 13.98 5.97 -4.66
C ALA A 359 14.14 7.22 -5.54
N ASN A 360 13.45 7.26 -6.67
CA ASN A 360 13.43 8.45 -7.51
C ASN A 360 12.63 9.54 -6.79
N SER A 361 13.16 10.76 -6.68
CA SER A 361 12.43 11.88 -6.06
C SER A 361 11.07 12.17 -6.70
N ARG A 362 10.85 11.78 -7.96
CA ARG A 362 9.55 11.89 -8.65
C ARG A 362 8.57 10.75 -8.36
N SER A 363 9.01 9.67 -7.71
CA SER A 363 8.15 8.56 -7.28
C SER A 363 7.86 8.59 -5.78
N ILE A 364 8.28 9.64 -5.07
CA ILE A 364 7.93 9.87 -3.66
C ILE A 364 6.66 10.73 -3.62
N LEU A 365 5.69 10.31 -2.81
CA LEU A 365 4.43 11.01 -2.54
C LEU A 365 4.39 11.32 -1.04
N ASN A 366 4.51 12.59 -0.67
CA ASN A 366 4.54 13.00 0.74
C ASN A 366 3.35 13.85 1.19
N LYS A 367 2.44 14.19 0.26
CA LYS A 367 1.18 14.86 0.54
C LYS A 367 0.05 14.40 -0.39
N VAL A 368 -1.15 14.19 0.14
CA VAL A 368 -2.36 13.96 -0.65
C VAL A 368 -3.43 14.95 -0.19
N GLU A 369 -3.90 15.78 -1.11
CA GLU A 369 -5.05 16.67 -0.92
C GLU A 369 -6.29 15.97 -1.51
N LEU A 370 -7.13 15.39 -0.65
CA LEU A 370 -8.33 14.65 -1.03
C LEU A 370 -9.58 15.51 -0.77
N GLN A 371 -10.28 15.88 -1.83
CA GLN A 371 -11.60 16.50 -1.73
C GLN A 371 -12.68 15.41 -1.72
N SER A 372 -13.49 15.36 -0.67
CA SER A 372 -14.61 14.42 -0.54
C SER A 372 -15.94 15.16 -0.49
N ASN A 373 -16.86 14.87 -1.42
CA ASN A 373 -18.15 15.55 -1.53
C ASN A 373 -19.31 14.55 -1.36
N TYR A 374 -20.15 14.73 -0.33
CA TYR A 374 -21.37 13.94 -0.15
C TYR A 374 -22.61 14.79 -0.38
N THR A 375 -23.30 14.56 -1.49
CA THR A 375 -24.52 15.31 -1.85
C THR A 375 -25.77 14.52 -1.45
N TYR A 376 -26.68 15.15 -0.72
CA TYR A 376 -27.97 14.58 -0.34
C TYR A 376 -29.09 15.63 -0.42
N SER A 377 -30.35 15.16 -0.42
CA SER A 377 -31.52 16.03 -0.55
C SER A 377 -32.09 16.38 0.82
N SER A 378 -32.25 17.68 1.08
CA SER A 378 -33.13 18.22 2.11
C SER A 378 -34.52 18.43 1.51
N PHE A 379 -35.55 17.94 2.19
CA PHE A 379 -36.95 17.98 1.75
C PHE A 379 -37.70 19.02 2.58
N LYS A 380 -38.30 20.02 1.92
CA LYS A 380 -38.85 21.21 2.58
C LYS A 380 -40.29 21.49 2.15
N GLU A 381 -41.15 21.85 3.10
CA GLU A 381 -42.51 22.36 2.85
C GLU A 381 -42.66 23.78 3.38
N ARG A 382 -42.94 24.75 2.51
CA ARG A 382 -43.33 26.11 2.89
C ARG A 382 -44.85 26.21 2.90
N THR A 383 -45.44 26.67 4.01
CA THR A 383 -46.90 26.87 4.11
C THR A 383 -47.27 28.29 4.52
N VAL A 384 -48.36 28.80 3.96
CA VAL A 384 -48.93 30.10 4.32
C VAL A 384 -50.42 29.97 4.56
N ARG A 385 -50.84 30.42 5.75
CA ARG A 385 -52.26 30.46 6.14
C ARG A 385 -52.82 31.84 5.86
N TYR A 386 -53.92 31.87 5.11
CA TYR A 386 -54.71 33.06 4.86
C TYR A 386 -55.99 32.98 5.67
N ARG A 387 -56.24 34.02 6.48
CA ARG A 387 -57.54 34.25 7.11
C ARG A 387 -58.06 35.63 6.74
N TRP A 388 -59.28 35.68 6.24
CA TRP A 388 -59.99 36.92 5.94
C TRP A 388 -61.38 36.87 6.56
N GLY A 389 -61.78 37.96 7.19
CA GLY A 389 -63.12 38.13 7.75
C GLY A 389 -63.65 39.53 7.45
N GLN A 390 -64.95 39.67 7.27
CA GLN A 390 -65.58 40.97 7.11
C GLN A 390 -65.56 41.74 8.44
N ALA A 391 -65.22 43.03 8.40
CA ALA A 391 -65.20 43.90 9.58
C ALA A 391 -66.53 43.86 10.38
N PRO A 392 -66.52 44.08 11.72
CA PRO A 392 -67.73 44.08 12.53
C PRO A 392 -68.78 45.06 11.98
N GLY A 393 -70.00 44.58 11.75
CA GLY A 393 -71.06 45.37 11.10
C GLY A 393 -70.99 45.44 9.56
N GLY A 394 -69.99 44.84 8.92
CA GLY A 394 -69.85 44.81 7.46
C GLY A 394 -71.05 44.22 6.73
N VAL A 395 -71.69 43.19 7.30
CA VAL A 395 -72.97 42.63 6.81
C VAL A 395 -74.06 43.71 6.74
N GLN A 396 -74.14 44.59 7.75
CA GLN A 396 -75.08 45.70 7.78
C GLN A 396 -74.68 46.80 6.78
N ALA A 397 -73.38 47.06 6.61
CA ALA A 397 -72.88 48.02 5.62
C ALA A 397 -73.16 47.58 4.18
N SER A 398 -73.00 46.29 3.86
CA SER A 398 -73.44 45.70 2.58
C SER A 398 -74.96 45.83 2.38
N ALA A 399 -75.76 45.64 3.43
CA ALA A 399 -77.21 45.80 3.37
C ALA A 399 -77.68 47.26 3.22
N LEU A 400 -77.00 48.22 3.85
CA LEU A 400 -77.37 49.64 3.87
C LEU A 400 -76.81 50.44 2.70
N TYR A 401 -75.58 50.14 2.26
CA TYR A 401 -74.83 50.93 1.28
C TYR A 401 -74.57 50.18 -0.04
N GLY A 402 -75.08 48.96 -0.19
CA GLY A 402 -74.98 48.18 -1.44
C GLY A 402 -73.58 47.65 -1.76
N ILE A 403 -72.67 47.64 -0.78
CA ILE A 403 -71.29 47.14 -0.95
C ILE A 403 -71.35 45.63 -1.27
N LYS A 404 -70.88 45.25 -2.46
CA LYS A 404 -70.82 43.84 -2.90
C LYS A 404 -69.82 43.06 -2.03
N PRO A 405 -70.26 42.04 -1.27
CA PRO A 405 -69.33 41.19 -0.52
C PRO A 405 -68.52 40.29 -1.47
N VAL A 406 -67.44 39.72 -0.95
CA VAL A 406 -66.64 38.71 -1.67
C VAL A 406 -67.51 37.47 -1.90
N ILE A 407 -67.44 36.89 -3.10
CA ILE A 407 -68.09 35.61 -3.41
C ILE A 407 -67.08 34.46 -3.40
N LEU A 408 -67.58 33.26 -3.11
CA LEU A 408 -66.85 31.99 -3.05
C LEU A 408 -65.86 31.80 -4.20
N GLN A 409 -66.33 32.06 -5.43
CA GLN A 409 -65.54 31.90 -6.65
C GLN A 409 -64.32 32.83 -6.70
N MET A 410 -64.39 34.03 -6.12
CA MET A 410 -63.26 34.97 -6.09
C MET A 410 -62.14 34.44 -5.19
N VAL A 411 -62.48 33.90 -4.02
CA VAL A 411 -61.50 33.31 -3.10
C VAL A 411 -60.85 32.08 -3.75
N LEU A 412 -61.66 31.20 -4.36
CA LEU A 412 -61.16 30.01 -5.03
C LEU A 412 -60.23 30.35 -6.22
N VAL A 413 -60.62 31.28 -7.09
CA VAL A 413 -59.80 31.71 -8.24
C VAL A 413 -58.52 32.39 -7.79
N ALA A 414 -58.56 33.24 -6.76
CA ALA A 414 -57.37 33.92 -6.25
C ALA A 414 -56.39 32.95 -5.59
N ALA A 415 -56.89 32.00 -4.79
CA ALA A 415 -56.05 30.98 -4.16
C ALA A 415 -55.48 29.99 -5.18
N GLN A 416 -56.27 29.55 -6.17
CA GLN A 416 -55.77 28.72 -7.28
C GLN A 416 -54.79 29.48 -8.19
N GLY A 417 -54.97 30.79 -8.35
CA GLY A 417 -54.10 31.66 -9.13
C GLY A 417 -52.69 31.83 -8.54
N SER A 418 -52.46 31.40 -7.29
CA SER A 418 -51.12 31.29 -6.72
C SER A 418 -50.28 30.17 -7.36
N GLY A 419 -50.92 29.15 -7.92
CA GLY A 419 -50.24 27.94 -8.39
C GLY A 419 -49.79 26.99 -7.27
N TRP A 420 -49.91 27.38 -5.99
CA TRP A 420 -49.60 26.51 -4.85
C TRP A 420 -50.83 25.66 -4.48
N PRO A 421 -50.67 24.33 -4.28
CA PRO A 421 -51.76 23.47 -3.84
C PRO A 421 -52.27 23.81 -2.43
N PHE A 422 -53.51 23.41 -2.14
CA PHE A 422 -54.11 23.58 -0.82
C PHE A 422 -53.62 22.51 0.16
N VAL A 423 -52.89 22.93 1.19
CA VAL A 423 -52.64 22.14 2.41
C VAL A 423 -53.95 21.96 3.17
N LYS A 424 -54.67 23.06 3.36
CA LYS A 424 -56.00 23.10 3.99
C LYS A 424 -56.97 23.76 3.03
N LYS A 425 -57.93 22.98 2.54
CA LYS A 425 -59.01 23.46 1.66
C LYS A 425 -59.79 24.60 2.37
N PRO A 426 -60.22 25.65 1.64
CA PRO A 426 -60.88 26.77 2.27
C PRO A 426 -62.17 26.41 3.01
N SER A 427 -62.26 26.83 4.27
CA SER A 427 -63.53 26.94 4.99
C SER A 427 -64.19 28.28 4.68
N PHE A 428 -65.51 28.34 4.82
CA PHE A 428 -66.31 29.52 4.51
C PHE A 428 -67.45 29.71 5.50
N THR A 429 -67.58 30.92 6.04
CA THR A 429 -68.82 31.39 6.67
C THR A 429 -69.65 32.09 5.62
N GLN A 430 -70.78 31.48 5.23
CA GLN A 430 -71.71 32.08 4.25
C GLN A 430 -72.32 33.38 4.78
N PHE A 431 -72.60 34.30 3.86
CA PHE A 431 -73.36 35.51 4.15
C PHE A 431 -74.78 35.14 4.64
N PRO A 432 -75.34 35.87 5.63
CA PRO A 432 -76.67 35.57 6.14
C PRO A 432 -77.74 35.49 5.03
N LYS A 433 -78.74 34.62 5.25
CA LYS A 433 -79.87 34.43 4.32
C LYS A 433 -80.69 35.73 4.20
N SER A 434 -81.63 35.79 3.26
CA SER A 434 -82.61 36.88 3.25
C SER A 434 -83.39 36.92 4.57
N GLY A 435 -83.47 38.08 5.21
CA GLY A 435 -84.00 38.19 6.58
C GLY A 435 -83.93 39.60 7.16
N TYR A 436 -84.34 39.75 8.41
CA TYR A 436 -84.30 41.00 9.15
C TYR A 436 -83.14 40.98 10.16
N TYR A 437 -82.18 41.89 10.00
CA TYR A 437 -80.95 41.94 10.78
C TYR A 437 -80.80 43.34 11.40
N ASN A 438 -80.78 43.40 12.73
CA ASN A 438 -80.56 44.62 13.53
C ASN A 438 -81.31 45.88 13.05
N GLY A 439 -82.56 45.74 12.63
CA GLY A 439 -83.41 46.86 12.18
C GLY A 439 -83.60 46.99 10.67
N VAL A 440 -82.87 46.22 9.86
CA VAL A 440 -82.86 46.35 8.39
C VAL A 440 -83.27 45.04 7.72
N TYR A 441 -84.13 45.12 6.71
CA TYR A 441 -84.41 43.99 5.82
C TYR A 441 -83.28 43.84 4.80
N TYR A 442 -82.60 42.70 4.81
CA TYR A 442 -81.62 42.32 3.79
C TYR A 442 -82.19 41.22 2.89
N PHE A 443 -82.05 41.42 1.58
CA PHE A 443 -82.39 40.42 0.57
C PHE A 443 -81.09 39.86 -0.01
N ASN A 444 -80.61 38.75 0.57
CA ASN A 444 -79.52 38.00 -0.03
C ASN A 444 -80.01 37.36 -1.34
N ARG A 445 -79.43 37.79 -2.47
CA ARG A 445 -79.72 37.30 -3.82
C ARG A 445 -78.67 36.32 -4.35
N ASP A 446 -77.57 36.09 -3.62
CA ASP A 446 -76.49 35.18 -4.02
C ASP A 446 -76.01 34.36 -2.82
N ILE A 447 -76.29 33.06 -2.85
CA ILE A 447 -75.90 32.11 -1.80
C ILE A 447 -74.38 31.89 -1.71
N ASN A 448 -73.61 32.36 -2.67
CA ASN A 448 -72.16 32.20 -2.74
C ASN A 448 -71.39 33.34 -2.05
N MET A 449 -72.06 34.33 -1.47
CA MET A 449 -71.43 35.41 -0.72
C MET A 449 -70.78 34.89 0.58
N VAL A 450 -69.58 35.39 0.90
CA VAL A 450 -68.73 34.94 2.02
C VAL A 450 -68.50 36.08 3.01
N VAL A 451 -68.53 35.77 4.31
CA VAL A 451 -68.23 36.68 5.43
C VAL A 451 -66.87 36.38 6.06
N GLU A 452 -66.46 35.12 6.10
CA GLU A 452 -65.14 34.71 6.59
C GLU A 452 -64.63 33.53 5.76
N THR A 453 -63.32 33.46 5.52
CA THR A 453 -62.63 32.30 4.96
C THR A 453 -61.28 32.08 5.63
N ASP A 454 -60.91 30.81 5.78
CA ASP A 454 -59.64 30.36 6.35
C ASP A 454 -59.12 29.18 5.53
N PHE A 455 -57.93 29.32 4.96
CA PHE A 455 -57.28 28.32 4.13
C PHE A 455 -55.76 28.35 4.27
N THR A 456 -55.11 27.25 3.89
CA THR A 456 -53.66 27.15 3.85
C THR A 456 -53.25 26.61 2.48
N ILE A 457 -52.36 27.32 1.81
CA ILE A 457 -51.63 26.84 0.63
C ILE A 457 -50.19 26.53 1.01
N GLY A 458 -49.54 25.67 0.25
CA GLY A 458 -48.14 25.34 0.49
C GLY A 458 -47.46 24.79 -0.76
N LEU A 459 -46.13 24.80 -0.75
CA LEU A 459 -45.30 24.19 -1.77
C LEU A 459 -44.29 23.27 -1.09
N ARG A 460 -44.09 22.09 -1.69
CA ARG A 460 -42.97 21.20 -1.39
C ARG A 460 -41.86 21.42 -2.40
N HIS A 461 -40.64 21.54 -1.93
CA HIS A 461 -39.46 21.62 -2.77
C HIS A 461 -38.31 20.83 -2.15
N THR A 462 -37.35 20.46 -2.99
CA THR A 462 -36.09 19.86 -2.58
C THR A 462 -34.96 20.88 -2.64
N GLN A 463 -33.91 20.64 -1.85
CA GLN A 463 -32.66 21.38 -1.87
C GLN A 463 -31.51 20.38 -1.79
N ALA A 464 -30.52 20.48 -2.67
CA ALA A 464 -29.28 19.74 -2.53
C ALA A 464 -28.43 20.34 -1.40
N ILE A 465 -27.94 19.49 -0.49
CA ILE A 465 -26.91 19.82 0.48
C ILE A 465 -25.70 18.96 0.13
N THR A 466 -24.52 19.58 0.02
CA THR A 466 -23.25 18.91 -0.23
C THR A 466 -22.32 19.11 0.96
N ASP A 467 -22.03 18.04 1.69
CA ASP A 467 -20.99 18.03 2.72
C ASP A 467 -19.63 17.90 2.01
N ALA A 468 -18.85 18.98 2.01
CA ALA A 468 -17.55 19.08 1.36
C ALA A 468 -16.45 18.97 2.42
N VAL A 469 -15.69 17.88 2.39
CA VAL A 469 -14.60 17.58 3.34
C VAL A 469 -13.27 17.64 2.60
N ALA A 470 -12.43 18.60 2.96
CA ALA A 470 -11.06 18.73 2.45
C ALA A 470 -10.08 18.01 3.40
N LEU A 471 -9.57 16.85 2.99
CA LEU A 471 -8.59 16.07 3.74
C LEU A 471 -7.17 16.32 3.23
N SER A 472 -6.24 16.60 4.13
CA SER A 472 -4.81 16.75 3.82
C SER A 472 -4.01 15.66 4.55
N LEU A 473 -3.57 14.63 3.83
CA LEU A 473 -2.66 13.61 4.39
C LEU A 473 -1.23 14.05 4.15
N VAL A 474 -0.41 14.20 5.20
CA VAL A 474 0.92 14.84 5.11
C VAL A 474 1.98 14.07 5.89
N SER A 475 3.11 13.75 5.24
CA SER A 475 4.32 13.31 5.94
C SER A 475 5.26 14.49 6.18
N ARG A 476 5.13 15.14 7.35
CA ARG A 476 5.76 16.44 7.64
C ARG A 476 7.29 16.42 7.48
N LYS A 477 7.99 15.44 8.09
CA LYS A 477 9.45 15.25 7.93
C LYS A 477 9.89 15.19 6.45
N SER A 478 9.11 14.50 5.60
CA SER A 478 9.42 14.37 4.17
C SER A 478 9.16 15.67 3.41
N VAL A 479 8.10 16.40 3.73
CA VAL A 479 7.84 17.73 3.17
C VAL A 479 8.94 18.72 3.57
N GLU A 480 9.45 18.66 4.81
CA GLU A 480 10.56 19.46 5.29
C GLU A 480 11.89 19.12 4.58
N SER A 481 12.14 17.84 4.31
CA SER A 481 13.38 17.38 3.66
C SER A 481 13.40 17.54 2.13
N LEU A 482 12.26 17.32 1.46
CA LEU A 482 12.15 17.20 0.00
C LEU A 482 11.29 18.29 -0.67
N GLY A 483 10.53 19.06 0.11
CA GLY A 483 9.46 19.93 -0.37
C GLY A 483 8.14 19.17 -0.63
N GLU A 484 7.08 19.90 -1.00
CA GLU A 484 5.79 19.28 -1.31
C GLU A 484 5.83 18.46 -2.62
N LEU A 485 5.63 17.15 -2.50
CA LEU A 485 5.46 16.19 -3.58
C LEU A 485 4.04 15.61 -3.46
N LYS A 486 3.07 16.32 -4.06
CA LYS A 486 1.64 16.11 -3.79
C LYS A 486 0.84 15.48 -4.93
N SER A 487 -0.17 14.69 -4.56
CA SER A 487 -1.32 14.39 -5.43
C SER A 487 -2.56 15.16 -4.98
N VAL A 488 -3.50 15.36 -5.89
CA VAL A 488 -4.81 16.00 -5.64
C VAL A 488 -5.89 15.06 -6.14
N GLU A 489 -6.72 14.60 -5.22
CA GLU A 489 -7.65 13.49 -5.42
C GLU A 489 -9.08 13.94 -5.12
N ASN A 490 -10.06 13.32 -5.76
CA ASN A 490 -11.47 13.68 -5.59
C ASN A 490 -12.31 12.41 -5.46
N VAL A 491 -13.12 12.35 -4.41
CA VAL A 491 -14.16 11.32 -4.24
C VAL A 491 -15.50 12.00 -4.03
N SER A 492 -16.57 11.42 -4.59
CA SER A 492 -17.89 12.01 -4.49
C SER A 492 -18.97 10.94 -4.46
N MET A 493 -19.97 11.12 -3.61
CA MET A 493 -21.10 10.22 -3.52
C MET A 493 -22.41 11.02 -3.41
N THR A 494 -23.45 10.56 -4.09
CA THR A 494 -24.79 11.15 -4.00
C THR A 494 -25.72 10.17 -3.30
N ALA A 495 -26.48 10.63 -2.30
CA ALA A 495 -27.49 9.82 -1.64
C ALA A 495 -28.66 9.54 -2.61
N GLU A 496 -28.92 8.27 -2.89
CA GLU A 496 -30.14 7.84 -3.56
C GLU A 496 -31.28 7.68 -2.55
N TYR A 497 -32.53 7.80 -3.03
CA TYR A 497 -33.72 7.87 -2.21
C TYR A 497 -34.82 6.95 -2.72
N SER A 498 -35.60 6.39 -1.81
CA SER A 498 -36.65 5.41 -2.11
C SER A 498 -37.78 6.05 -2.93
N LYS A 499 -38.62 5.19 -3.52
CA LYS A 499 -39.86 5.62 -4.20
C LYS A 499 -40.86 6.36 -3.32
N VAL A 500 -40.67 6.35 -2.00
CA VAL A 500 -41.43 7.19 -1.09
C VAL A 500 -40.90 8.62 -1.12
N ALA A 501 -39.59 8.85 -1.18
CA ALA A 501 -39.01 10.18 -1.28
C ALA A 501 -39.01 10.73 -2.73
N GLU A 502 -38.97 9.87 -3.76
CA GLU A 502 -39.23 10.24 -5.16
C GLU A 502 -40.56 11.00 -5.29
N GLY A 503 -40.57 12.10 -6.06
CA GLY A 503 -41.80 12.88 -6.32
C GLY A 503 -42.36 13.59 -5.09
N PHE A 504 -41.56 13.84 -4.04
CA PHE A 504 -41.96 14.61 -2.84
C PHE A 504 -42.70 15.91 -3.17
N GLU A 505 -42.26 16.64 -4.19
CA GLU A 505 -42.84 17.92 -4.64
C GLU A 505 -44.27 17.76 -5.18
N ASP A 506 -44.58 16.62 -5.81
CA ASP A 506 -45.88 16.30 -6.41
C ASP A 506 -46.86 15.60 -5.43
N LYS A 507 -46.40 15.20 -4.24
CA LYS A 507 -47.23 14.48 -3.28
C LYS A 507 -48.41 15.33 -2.82
N GLU A 508 -49.60 14.72 -2.77
CA GLU A 508 -50.77 15.38 -2.18
C GLU A 508 -50.52 15.83 -0.74
N PHE A 509 -51.09 16.98 -0.40
CA PHE A 509 -51.14 17.46 0.97
C PHE A 509 -52.32 16.77 1.65
N VAL A 510 -52.03 15.68 2.38
CA VAL A 510 -53.05 14.97 3.15
C VAL A 510 -53.50 15.89 4.27
N ASN A 511 -54.70 16.44 4.12
CA ASN A 511 -55.36 17.32 5.10
C ASN A 511 -55.90 16.48 6.28
N ALA A 512 -55.01 15.71 6.91
CA ALA A 512 -55.21 15.17 8.24
C ALA A 512 -55.20 16.34 9.22
N ALA A 513 -56.24 16.44 10.05
CA ALA A 513 -56.32 17.49 11.05
C ALA A 513 -55.35 17.19 12.20
N HIS A 514 -54.08 17.55 12.02
CA HIS A 514 -53.06 17.53 13.08
C HIS A 514 -53.33 18.67 14.07
N GLU A 515 -54.28 18.45 14.98
CA GLU A 515 -54.34 19.18 16.23
C GLU A 515 -53.13 18.81 17.08
N VAL A 516 -52.03 19.56 16.90
CA VAL A 516 -50.93 19.58 17.86
C VAL A 516 -51.48 20.23 19.14
N ASN A 517 -51.96 19.39 20.06
CA ASN A 517 -52.31 19.80 21.41
C ASN A 517 -51.01 20.13 22.16
N VAL A 518 -50.63 21.40 22.12
CA VAL A 518 -49.63 21.96 23.04
C VAL A 518 -50.31 22.03 24.42
N ASP A 519 -49.88 21.20 25.37
CA ASP A 519 -50.31 21.35 26.75
C ASP A 519 -49.76 22.67 27.30
N PRO A 520 -50.58 23.64 27.75
CA PRO A 520 -50.09 24.97 28.12
C PRO A 520 -49.25 25.03 29.40
N VAL A 521 -49.11 23.92 30.13
CA VAL A 521 -48.59 23.90 31.50
C VAL A 521 -47.10 23.61 31.58
N ASP A 522 -46.53 22.91 30.60
CA ASP A 522 -45.10 22.61 30.53
C ASP A 522 -44.65 22.62 29.07
N GLY A 523 -43.58 23.35 28.75
CA GLY A 523 -43.14 23.66 27.37
C GLY A 523 -42.58 22.48 26.57
N SER A 524 -42.95 21.25 26.93
CA SER A 524 -42.55 20.01 26.27
C SER A 524 -43.31 19.80 24.96
N VAL A 525 -42.59 19.48 23.89
CA VAL A 525 -43.17 19.15 22.58
C VAL A 525 -43.73 17.72 22.65
N VAL A 526 -45.05 17.58 22.65
CA VAL A 526 -45.71 16.26 22.58
C VAL A 526 -45.80 15.82 21.12
N THR A 527 -45.04 14.78 20.78
CA THR A 527 -45.07 14.11 19.47
C THR A 527 -46.38 13.33 19.27
N GLY A 528 -46.97 13.43 18.08
CA GLY A 528 -48.29 12.85 17.77
C GLY A 528 -48.34 12.21 16.37
N ILE A 529 -48.53 10.90 16.34
CA ILE A 529 -48.37 9.99 15.18
C ILE A 529 -49.49 10.16 14.13
N GLY A 530 -49.15 10.03 12.83
CA GLY A 530 -50.17 9.86 11.78
C GLY A 530 -49.73 9.96 10.32
N ASN A 531 -49.25 8.83 9.74
CA ASN A 531 -49.14 8.47 8.30
C ASN A 531 -48.97 9.62 7.28
N ILE A 532 -47.80 9.92 6.70
CA ILE A 532 -46.47 9.26 6.66
C ILE A 532 -45.95 9.01 8.08
N SER A 533 -45.75 7.74 8.47
CA SER A 533 -46.09 7.30 9.83
C SER A 533 -45.29 7.90 10.96
N ASP A 534 -43.96 8.00 10.83
CA ASP A 534 -43.05 8.36 11.91
C ASP A 534 -41.96 9.38 11.50
N VAL A 535 -42.24 10.24 10.52
CA VAL A 535 -41.35 11.37 10.19
C VAL A 535 -41.36 12.39 11.34
N PHE A 536 -40.19 12.65 11.92
CA PHE A 536 -40.02 13.66 12.96
C PHE A 536 -40.02 15.06 12.34
N TYR A 537 -40.96 15.91 12.75
CA TYR A 537 -41.06 17.30 12.31
C TYR A 537 -40.54 18.26 13.38
N THR A 538 -39.44 18.97 13.11
CA THR A 538 -39.03 20.16 13.88
C THR A 538 -39.91 21.35 13.51
N LYS A 539 -41.16 21.32 13.98
CA LYS A 539 -42.13 22.38 13.71
C LYS A 539 -42.00 23.53 14.70
N GLU A 540 -41.10 24.47 14.43
CA GLU A 540 -41.00 25.72 15.19
C GLU A 540 -42.25 26.60 14.94
N THR A 541 -43.27 26.40 15.77
CA THR A 541 -44.54 27.11 15.67
C THR A 541 -44.50 28.35 16.56
N VAL A 542 -44.04 29.48 16.02
CA VAL A 542 -44.12 30.78 16.71
C VAL A 542 -45.59 31.22 16.80
N ASN A 543 -46.26 30.77 17.86
CA ASN A 543 -47.64 31.14 18.17
C ASN A 543 -47.70 32.57 18.72
N TYR A 544 -47.88 33.55 17.83
CA TYR A 544 -48.28 34.90 18.24
C TYR A 544 -49.71 34.88 18.82
N GLN A 545 -49.83 34.64 20.12
CA GLN A 545 -50.99 35.09 20.89
C GLN A 545 -50.93 36.61 20.96
N TYR A 546 -51.89 37.27 20.32
CA TYR A 546 -52.13 38.70 20.51
C TYR A 546 -53.33 38.89 21.43
N GLU A 547 -53.23 39.84 22.35
CA GLU A 547 -54.29 40.17 23.28
C GLU A 547 -55.57 40.59 22.54
N ALA A 548 -56.72 40.32 23.17
CA ALA A 548 -58.02 40.47 22.54
C ALA A 548 -58.37 41.94 22.21
N TYR A 549 -59.18 42.11 21.16
CA TYR A 549 -59.84 43.36 20.72
C TYR A 549 -58.96 44.44 20.05
N ALA A 550 -58.74 44.26 18.75
CA ALA A 550 -58.59 45.39 17.80
C ALA A 550 -59.56 45.19 16.61
N ASN A 551 -60.39 46.19 16.32
CA ASN A 551 -61.53 46.08 15.39
C ASN A 551 -61.17 46.37 13.92
N ASP A 552 -60.17 45.69 13.37
CA ASP A 552 -59.87 45.71 11.93
C ASP A 552 -59.53 44.29 11.45
N PHE A 553 -60.26 43.80 10.44
CA PHE A 553 -59.97 42.53 9.76
C PHE A 553 -59.46 42.79 8.32
N PRO A 554 -58.19 43.13 8.12
CA PRO A 554 -57.52 42.90 6.85
C PRO A 554 -57.28 41.38 6.65
N VAL A 555 -56.84 40.98 5.46
CA VAL A 555 -56.28 39.64 5.25
C VAL A 555 -55.09 39.47 6.20
N LYS A 556 -55.17 38.51 7.13
CA LYS A 556 -54.02 38.13 7.97
C LYS A 556 -53.29 37.00 7.29
N GLU A 557 -52.13 37.33 6.75
CA GLU A 557 -51.12 36.38 6.30
C GLU A 557 -50.31 35.90 7.51
N VAL A 558 -50.10 34.59 7.62
CA VAL A 558 -49.14 34.00 8.55
C VAL A 558 -48.28 33.04 7.75
N VAL A 559 -47.04 33.46 7.52
CA VAL A 559 -45.97 32.65 6.92
C VAL A 559 -45.24 31.93 8.06
N GLY A 560 -45.14 30.61 7.98
CA GLY A 560 -44.26 29.83 8.85
C GLY A 560 -42.85 29.68 8.24
N PRO A 561 -41.85 29.27 9.03
CA PRO A 561 -40.57 28.81 8.48
C PRO A 561 -40.78 27.56 7.59
N ASP A 562 -39.76 27.21 6.80
CA ASP A 562 -39.75 25.95 6.04
C ASP A 562 -39.80 24.78 7.01
N ILE A 563 -40.77 23.88 6.84
CA ILE A 563 -40.82 22.61 7.54
C ILE A 563 -39.83 21.68 6.85
N VAL A 564 -38.74 21.31 7.54
CA VAL A 564 -37.78 20.31 7.05
C VAL A 564 -38.28 18.91 7.41
N TYR A 565 -38.22 18.00 6.46
CA TYR A 565 -38.63 16.60 6.59
C TYR A 565 -37.37 15.76 6.76
N ASP A 566 -37.23 15.09 7.89
CA ASP A 566 -36.24 14.02 8.03
C ASP A 566 -36.73 12.78 7.28
N LEU A 567 -36.13 12.55 6.10
CA LEU A 567 -36.33 11.34 5.28
C LEU A 567 -35.06 10.49 5.25
N SER A 568 -34.27 10.48 6.34
CA SER A 568 -33.07 9.65 6.48
C SER A 568 -33.35 8.16 6.31
N GLU A 569 -34.45 7.64 6.87
CA GLU A 569 -34.90 6.25 6.71
C GLU A 569 -35.30 5.88 5.26
N GLU A 570 -35.55 6.88 4.40
CA GLU A 570 -35.90 6.67 3.00
C GLU A 570 -34.68 6.72 2.06
N LYS A 571 -33.46 6.84 2.58
CA LYS A 571 -32.24 6.69 1.76
C LYS A 571 -32.12 5.25 1.26
N ILE A 572 -31.80 5.06 -0.02
CA ILE A 572 -31.49 3.74 -0.58
C ILE A 572 -30.09 3.34 -0.11
N SER A 573 -30.00 2.14 0.47
CA SER A 573 -28.86 1.70 1.28
C SER A 573 -28.61 2.61 2.49
N ASP A 574 -27.75 2.19 3.40
CA ASP A 574 -27.33 3.03 4.53
C ASP A 574 -26.31 4.07 4.03
N ALA A 575 -26.78 5.02 3.21
CA ALA A 575 -25.93 5.91 2.44
C ALA A 575 -24.99 6.74 3.33
N THR A 576 -25.42 7.13 4.53
CA THR A 576 -24.54 7.81 5.49
C THR A 576 -23.39 6.91 5.93
N ASN A 577 -23.65 5.64 6.31
CA ASN A 577 -22.57 4.71 6.67
C ASN A 577 -21.74 4.27 5.45
N SER A 578 -22.33 4.21 4.26
CA SER A 578 -21.62 3.97 3.00
C SER A 578 -20.65 5.09 2.63
N TYR A 579 -21.02 6.35 2.88
CA TYR A 579 -20.12 7.51 2.73
C TYR A 579 -18.97 7.43 3.75
N SER A 580 -19.27 7.22 5.04
CA SER A 580 -18.25 7.07 6.09
C SER A 580 -17.28 5.93 5.76
N SER A 581 -17.78 4.78 5.29
CA SER A 581 -16.95 3.65 4.85
C SER A 581 -16.07 3.98 3.64
N MET A 582 -16.59 4.73 2.67
CA MET A 582 -15.81 5.24 1.53
C MET A 582 -14.69 6.17 1.98
N LEU A 583 -14.98 7.11 2.88
CA LEU A 583 -14.03 8.10 3.37
C LEU A 583 -12.91 7.46 4.19
N GLU A 584 -13.24 6.53 5.10
CA GLU A 584 -12.25 5.77 5.88
C GLU A 584 -11.39 4.87 4.98
N THR A 585 -11.98 4.24 3.96
CA THR A 585 -11.24 3.46 2.95
C THR A 585 -10.24 4.35 2.21
N ALA A 586 -10.65 5.55 1.78
CA ALA A 586 -9.78 6.51 1.10
C ALA A 586 -8.65 7.01 2.01
N LYS A 587 -8.94 7.38 3.27
CA LYS A 587 -7.94 7.77 4.27
C LYS A 587 -6.86 6.70 4.43
N HIS A 588 -7.26 5.44 4.58
CA HIS A 588 -6.33 4.31 4.74
C HIS A 588 -5.55 3.95 3.46
N PHE A 589 -6.19 4.03 2.30
CA PHE A 589 -5.53 3.84 1.00
C PHE A 589 -4.43 4.87 0.76
N TYR A 590 -4.74 6.18 0.82
CA TYR A 590 -3.75 7.22 0.55
C TYR A 590 -2.64 7.31 1.61
N LYS A 591 -2.93 6.96 2.88
CA LYS A 591 -1.89 6.76 3.89
C LYS A 591 -0.92 5.64 3.51
N THR A 592 -1.44 4.56 2.94
CA THR A 592 -0.65 3.40 2.50
C THR A 592 0.19 3.74 1.27
N GLU A 593 -0.35 4.49 0.29
CA GLU A 593 0.40 4.99 -0.87
C GLU A 593 1.58 5.91 -0.47
N ILE A 594 1.36 6.83 0.48
CA ILE A 594 2.45 7.67 1.04
C ILE A 594 3.55 6.76 1.61
N LEU A 595 3.21 5.79 2.45
CA LEU A 595 4.19 4.87 3.05
C LEU A 595 4.91 4.00 2.01
N ALA A 596 4.20 3.49 1.00
CA ALA A 596 4.75 2.69 -0.09
C ALA A 596 5.81 3.46 -0.88
N SER A 597 5.53 4.73 -1.21
CA SER A 597 6.43 5.59 -1.98
C SER A 597 7.76 5.88 -1.27
N HIS A 598 7.77 5.93 0.06
CA HIS A 598 8.96 6.17 0.88
C HIS A 598 9.82 4.92 1.15
N ARG A 599 9.27 3.71 0.92
CA ARG A 599 9.99 2.42 1.00
C ARG A 599 10.62 2.01 -0.36
N GLY A 600 10.73 2.95 -1.30
CA GLY A 600 11.33 2.73 -2.62
C GLY A 600 12.85 2.55 -2.64
N ASN A 601 13.56 2.74 -1.52
CA ASN A 601 15.01 2.53 -1.42
C ASN A 601 15.29 1.04 -1.22
N ILE A 602 16.22 0.47 -1.99
CA ILE A 602 16.54 -0.96 -1.96
C ILE A 602 18.04 -1.14 -1.73
N VAL A 603 18.40 -2.03 -0.79
CA VAL A 603 19.77 -2.53 -0.65
C VAL A 603 19.77 -4.04 -0.91
N GLY A 604 20.62 -4.48 -1.83
CA GLY A 604 20.77 -5.87 -2.24
C GLY A 604 22.15 -6.41 -1.89
N ALA A 605 22.23 -7.68 -1.53
CA ALA A 605 23.49 -8.41 -1.36
C ALA A 605 23.34 -9.87 -1.81
N VAL A 606 24.43 -10.52 -2.22
CA VAL A 606 24.46 -11.95 -2.50
C VAL A 606 25.27 -12.67 -1.44
N THR A 607 24.76 -13.81 -0.96
CA THR A 607 25.39 -14.67 0.04
C THR A 607 25.38 -16.12 -0.42
N ILE A 608 26.10 -16.99 0.29
CA ILE A 608 25.84 -18.45 0.27
C ILE A 608 24.36 -18.70 0.62
N LEU A 609 23.70 -19.65 -0.05
CA LEU A 609 22.27 -19.90 0.11
C LEU A 609 21.85 -20.01 1.59
N GLN A 610 20.90 -19.15 2.00
CA GLN A 610 20.33 -19.09 3.36
C GLN A 610 18.93 -19.70 3.36
N PRO A 611 18.77 -21.02 3.62
CA PRO A 611 17.52 -21.73 3.37
C PRO A 611 16.42 -21.47 4.41
N THR A 612 16.73 -20.75 5.49
CA THR A 612 15.78 -20.33 6.54
C THR A 612 15.38 -18.86 6.45
N MET A 613 15.98 -18.11 5.52
CA MET A 613 15.63 -16.71 5.31
C MET A 613 14.38 -16.62 4.42
N ASP A 614 13.51 -15.68 4.74
CA ASP A 614 12.19 -15.53 4.12
C ASP A 614 11.77 -14.05 4.14
N ARG A 615 10.85 -13.66 3.26
CA ARG A 615 10.31 -12.29 3.09
C ARG A 615 9.59 -11.70 4.32
N THR A 616 9.33 -12.55 5.31
CA THR A 616 8.78 -12.21 6.64
C THR A 616 9.83 -11.63 7.61
N HIS A 617 11.11 -11.69 7.26
CA HIS A 617 12.23 -11.26 8.11
C HIS A 617 12.67 -9.82 7.87
N THR A 618 13.31 -9.24 8.90
CA THR A 618 14.13 -8.02 8.83
C THR A 618 15.59 -8.43 8.75
N VAL A 619 16.32 -7.89 7.77
CA VAL A 619 17.75 -8.16 7.56
C VAL A 619 18.52 -6.87 7.76
N LYS A 620 19.62 -6.95 8.52
CA LYS A 620 20.63 -5.90 8.60
C LYS A 620 21.80 -6.28 7.68
N ILE A 621 22.19 -5.38 6.78
CA ILE A 621 23.43 -5.45 6.02
C ILE A 621 24.43 -4.52 6.71
N ASP A 622 25.55 -5.06 7.16
CA ASP A 622 26.53 -4.38 8.01
C ASP A 622 27.94 -4.57 7.43
N THR A 623 28.31 -3.65 6.54
CA THR A 623 29.58 -3.64 5.81
C THR A 623 30.29 -2.31 6.01
N SER A 624 31.59 -2.25 5.74
CA SER A 624 32.37 -1.01 5.85
C SER A 624 31.78 0.11 4.99
N GLY A 625 31.34 -0.18 3.76
CA GLY A 625 30.75 0.79 2.82
C GLY A 625 29.25 1.07 3.00
N VAL A 626 28.46 0.11 3.52
CA VAL A 626 27.01 0.26 3.69
C VAL A 626 26.53 -0.37 4.99
N VAL A 627 25.80 0.41 5.79
CA VAL A 627 25.02 -0.08 6.94
C VAL A 627 23.55 0.18 6.66
N ALA A 628 22.76 -0.88 6.56
CA ALA A 628 21.34 -0.84 6.20
C ALA A 628 20.52 -1.82 7.03
N GLN A 629 19.29 -1.47 7.41
CA GLN A 629 18.35 -2.40 8.04
C GLN A 629 16.94 -2.17 7.49
N GLY A 630 16.32 -3.22 6.97
CA GLY A 630 14.99 -3.14 6.35
C GLY A 630 14.26 -4.48 6.34
N LYS A 631 12.95 -4.46 6.10
CA LYS A 631 12.21 -5.69 5.79
C LYS A 631 12.67 -6.24 4.44
N VAL A 632 12.86 -7.55 4.36
CA VAL A 632 13.10 -8.26 3.10
C VAL A 632 11.93 -8.06 2.15
N ARG A 633 12.25 -7.52 0.96
CA ARG A 633 11.32 -7.31 -0.15
C ARG A 633 11.37 -8.45 -1.16
N GLN A 634 12.54 -9.01 -1.43
CA GLN A 634 12.70 -10.13 -2.35
C GLN A 634 13.88 -11.01 -1.94
N ILE A 635 13.72 -12.33 -2.07
CA ILE A 635 14.83 -13.29 -2.02
C ILE A 635 14.82 -14.12 -3.29
N VAL A 636 15.95 -14.19 -3.98
CA VAL A 636 16.16 -15.12 -5.08
C VAL A 636 17.19 -16.16 -4.65
N HIS A 637 16.74 -17.39 -4.39
CA HIS A 637 17.63 -18.54 -4.26
C HIS A 637 18.00 -19.03 -5.66
N SER A 638 19.29 -19.22 -5.91
CA SER A 638 19.81 -19.76 -7.17
C SER A 638 20.74 -20.93 -6.86
N ILE A 639 20.47 -22.08 -7.47
CA ILE A 639 21.29 -23.28 -7.34
C ILE A 639 21.69 -23.73 -8.75
N ASP A 640 22.97 -23.62 -9.06
CA ASP A 640 23.56 -24.11 -10.30
C ASP A 640 24.10 -25.53 -10.06
N ILE A 641 23.42 -26.51 -10.65
CA ILE A 641 23.75 -27.94 -10.54
C ILE A 641 25.05 -28.26 -11.30
N ASP A 642 25.32 -27.58 -12.41
CA ASP A 642 26.44 -27.87 -13.28
C ASP A 642 27.73 -27.20 -12.77
N ALA A 643 27.63 -25.99 -12.19
CA ALA A 643 28.73 -25.28 -11.53
C ALA A 643 28.93 -25.66 -10.05
N GLY A 644 27.99 -26.38 -9.44
CA GLY A 644 28.04 -26.76 -8.02
C GLY A 644 27.96 -25.56 -7.06
N SER A 645 27.17 -24.54 -7.40
CA SER A 645 27.05 -23.31 -6.60
C SER A 645 25.62 -23.09 -6.10
N ALA A 646 25.48 -22.55 -4.90
CA ALA A 646 24.18 -22.26 -4.30
C ALA A 646 24.24 -20.90 -3.58
N THR A 647 23.38 -19.97 -3.98
CA THR A 647 23.39 -18.57 -3.52
C THR A 647 22.00 -18.09 -3.12
N SER A 648 21.99 -17.04 -2.30
CA SER A 648 20.80 -16.24 -1.98
C SER A 648 21.10 -14.79 -2.28
N GLN A 649 20.39 -14.22 -3.26
CA GLN A 649 20.34 -12.78 -3.46
C GLN A 649 19.18 -12.22 -2.63
N VAL A 650 19.48 -11.29 -1.73
CA VAL A 650 18.53 -10.74 -0.77
C VAL A 650 18.41 -9.25 -1.01
N TYR A 651 17.18 -8.77 -1.20
CA TYR A 651 16.86 -7.35 -1.32
C TYR A 651 16.03 -6.92 -0.11
N VAL A 652 16.56 -5.97 0.67
CA VAL A 652 15.80 -5.26 1.70
C VAL A 652 15.30 -3.95 1.14
N ALA A 653 14.06 -3.59 1.46
CA ALA A 653 13.51 -2.27 1.15
C ALA A 653 13.46 -1.42 2.42
N ILE A 654 13.84 -0.16 2.27
CA ILE A 654 14.16 0.77 3.36
C ILE A 654 13.29 2.00 3.25
N SER A 655 12.47 2.20 4.28
CA SER A 655 11.62 3.36 4.51
C SER A 655 12.49 4.55 4.96
N ARG A 656 12.33 5.72 4.34
CA ARG A 656 12.96 6.97 4.82
C ARG A 656 12.06 8.16 4.54
N SER A 657 11.91 9.06 5.51
CA SER A 657 11.32 10.38 5.30
C SER A 657 12.34 11.38 4.73
N THR A 658 13.63 11.21 5.02
CA THR A 658 14.71 12.15 4.65
C THR A 658 15.58 11.68 3.49
N ALA A 659 16.08 12.64 2.71
CA ALA A 659 17.13 12.39 1.72
C ALA A 659 18.42 11.82 2.37
N VAL A 660 19.03 10.84 1.72
CA VAL A 660 20.29 10.23 2.19
C VAL A 660 21.40 11.28 2.23
N GLY A 661 21.98 11.51 3.42
CA GLY A 661 23.07 12.47 3.63
C GLY A 661 22.72 13.70 4.47
N ILE A 662 21.46 13.88 4.87
CA ILE A 662 21.06 14.87 5.88
C ILE A 662 21.09 14.20 7.25
N VAL A 663 21.77 14.82 8.22
CA VAL A 663 21.77 14.38 9.63
C VAL A 663 20.50 14.91 10.28
N ASP A 664 19.69 14.01 10.86
CA ASP A 664 18.47 14.38 11.58
C ASP A 664 18.88 14.98 12.94
N GLU A 665 18.68 16.29 13.14
CA GLU A 665 18.79 16.90 14.47
C GLU A 665 17.51 16.61 15.24
N ASP A 666 17.57 15.53 16.04
CA ASP A 666 16.48 14.93 16.82
C ASP A 666 15.75 15.96 17.69
N THR A 667 14.72 16.58 17.09
CA THR A 667 13.92 17.65 17.69
C THR A 667 12.52 17.09 17.96
N PRO A 668 12.07 17.00 19.22
CA PRO A 668 10.74 16.48 19.53
C PRO A 668 9.65 17.35 18.89
N LEU A 669 8.93 16.79 17.93
CA LEU A 669 7.77 17.43 17.33
C LEU A 669 6.61 17.43 18.33
N GLU A 670 6.32 18.59 18.92
CA GLU A 670 5.03 18.80 19.60
C GLU A 670 3.91 18.72 18.56
N SER A 671 2.88 17.92 18.86
CA SER A 671 1.67 17.90 18.06
C SER A 671 1.04 19.30 18.08
N PRO A 672 0.61 19.87 16.93
CA PRO A 672 -0.18 21.08 16.96
C PRO A 672 -1.46 20.80 17.76
N GLU A 673 -1.68 21.61 18.79
CA GLU A 673 -2.92 21.60 19.56
C GLU A 673 -4.08 21.86 18.60
N PRO A 674 -5.22 21.13 18.68
CA PRO A 674 -6.34 21.36 17.78
C PRO A 674 -6.77 22.82 17.88
N GLU A 675 -6.92 23.52 16.74
CA GLU A 675 -7.60 24.81 16.77
C GLU A 675 -9.02 24.56 17.31
N GLU A 676 -9.33 25.12 18.48
CA GLU A 676 -10.67 25.09 19.04
C GLU A 676 -11.62 25.71 18.02
N LEU A 677 -12.40 24.87 17.34
CA LEU A 677 -13.53 25.31 16.55
C LEU A 677 -14.40 26.16 17.46
N LEU A 678 -14.48 27.45 17.16
CA LEU A 678 -15.38 28.37 17.83
C LEU A 678 -16.78 27.73 17.82
N PRO A 679 -17.45 27.62 18.99
CA PRO A 679 -18.75 26.95 19.04
C PRO A 679 -19.71 27.65 18.08
N GLU A 680 -20.48 26.86 17.33
CA GLU A 680 -21.53 27.39 16.46
C GLU A 680 -22.36 28.41 17.24
N GLU A 681 -22.44 29.64 16.73
CA GLU A 681 -23.44 30.58 17.20
C GLU A 681 -24.81 30.01 16.82
N VAL A 682 -25.44 29.32 17.79
CA VAL A 682 -26.89 29.10 17.79
C VAL A 682 -27.51 30.47 17.52
N PRO A 683 -28.26 30.65 16.40
CA PRO A 683 -28.69 31.97 15.99
C PRO A 683 -29.55 32.60 17.08
N ASP A 684 -29.04 33.66 17.70
CA ASP A 684 -29.69 34.33 18.82
C ASP A 684 -31.07 34.83 18.37
N SER A 685 -32.10 34.46 19.11
CA SER A 685 -33.52 34.59 18.72
C SER A 685 -34.05 36.03 18.86
N ASN A 686 -33.18 37.02 18.66
CA ASN A 686 -33.39 38.41 19.02
C ASN A 686 -33.27 39.38 17.82
N ASN A 687 -34.43 39.84 17.35
CA ASN A 687 -34.62 41.07 16.55
C ASN A 687 -33.87 41.18 15.21
N LEU A 688 -34.27 40.34 14.25
CA LEU A 688 -34.19 40.73 12.83
C LEU A 688 -35.13 41.92 12.55
N VAL A 689 -34.59 43.14 12.58
CA VAL A 689 -35.24 44.33 12.01
C VAL A 689 -35.16 44.22 10.49
N ILE A 690 -36.15 43.56 9.89
CA ILE A 690 -36.24 43.39 8.43
C ILE A 690 -36.46 44.76 7.78
N ASN A 691 -35.45 45.22 7.05
CA ASN A 691 -35.49 46.44 6.26
C ASN A 691 -36.29 46.18 4.97
N TYR A 692 -37.54 46.65 4.90
CA TYR A 692 -38.37 46.57 3.69
C TYR A 692 -37.84 47.50 2.58
N GLY A 693 -36.82 47.05 1.86
CA GLY A 693 -36.18 47.79 0.76
C GLY A 693 -36.02 46.94 -0.50
N GLY A 694 -37.03 46.88 -1.37
CA GLY A 694 -36.92 46.10 -2.61
C GLY A 694 -38.14 45.97 -3.53
N VAL A 695 -39.21 46.77 -3.36
CA VAL A 695 -40.41 46.62 -4.21
C VAL A 695 -40.16 47.14 -5.63
N THR A 696 -39.69 46.27 -6.51
CA THR A 696 -39.60 46.52 -7.96
C THR A 696 -41.01 46.64 -8.53
N ARG A 697 -41.48 47.87 -8.70
CA ARG A 697 -42.80 48.17 -9.28
C ARG A 697 -42.88 47.75 -10.75
N LEU A 698 -43.61 46.66 -11.01
CA LEU A 698 -44.15 46.34 -12.33
C LEU A 698 -45.68 46.28 -12.24
N GLY A 699 -46.36 47.25 -12.86
CA GLY A 699 -47.82 47.41 -12.80
C GLY A 699 -48.22 48.87 -12.96
N ASN A 700 -48.59 49.27 -14.19
CA ASN A 700 -48.77 50.67 -14.56
C ASN A 700 -50.11 51.27 -14.14
N TRP A 701 -50.05 52.54 -13.72
CA TRP A 701 -50.97 53.64 -14.06
C TRP A 701 -52.45 53.31 -14.33
N ILE A 702 -53.35 53.75 -13.42
CA ILE A 702 -54.75 54.04 -13.73
C ILE A 702 -55.03 55.50 -13.34
N GLU A 703 -55.67 56.24 -14.26
CA GLU A 703 -55.94 57.67 -14.12
C GLU A 703 -56.83 58.01 -12.92
N LYS A 704 -56.56 59.17 -12.29
CA LYS A 704 -57.44 59.77 -11.30
C LYS A 704 -58.75 60.22 -11.95
N GLN A 705 -59.84 59.50 -11.71
CA GLN A 705 -61.17 60.11 -11.80
C GLN A 705 -61.48 60.87 -10.49
N ASN A 706 -61.82 62.15 -10.62
CA ASN A 706 -62.22 63.00 -9.50
C ASN A 706 -63.55 62.50 -8.90
N GLY A 707 -63.55 62.15 -7.62
CA GLY A 707 -64.78 61.95 -6.85
C GLY A 707 -64.79 60.82 -5.81
N SER A 708 -63.85 59.87 -5.87
CA SER A 708 -63.86 58.71 -4.96
C SER A 708 -63.05 58.93 -3.68
N ARG A 709 -63.63 58.57 -2.52
CA ARG A 709 -62.92 58.46 -1.24
C ARG A 709 -62.23 57.09 -1.14
N THR A 710 -61.06 56.96 -1.76
CA THR A 710 -60.23 55.75 -1.63
C THR A 710 -59.24 55.89 -0.47
N GLY A 711 -59.47 55.15 0.62
CA GLY A 711 -58.41 54.81 1.55
C GLY A 711 -57.61 53.64 0.98
N ALA A 712 -56.32 53.83 0.72
CA ALA A 712 -55.45 52.74 0.29
C ALA A 712 -54.87 52.02 1.51
N ASN A 713 -55.18 50.73 1.66
CA ASN A 713 -54.39 49.81 2.49
C ASN A 713 -53.42 49.02 1.59
N ALA A 714 -52.20 48.79 2.08
CA ALA A 714 -51.10 48.28 1.24
C ALA A 714 -51.20 46.77 0.89
N TYR A 715 -52.31 46.10 1.21
CA TYR A 715 -52.43 44.64 1.24
C TYR A 715 -53.76 44.13 0.65
N GLY A 716 -54.02 44.44 -0.62
CA GLY A 716 -54.80 43.54 -1.48
C GLY A 716 -56.32 43.69 -1.59
N MET A 717 -56.95 44.80 -1.16
CA MET A 717 -58.37 45.07 -1.49
C MET A 717 -58.63 46.52 -1.92
N GLN A 718 -58.91 46.74 -3.21
CA GLN A 718 -59.55 47.95 -3.70
C GLN A 718 -61.04 47.67 -3.95
N ALA A 719 -61.89 48.03 -2.99
CA ALA A 719 -63.33 47.95 -3.14
C ALA A 719 -63.86 49.19 -3.89
N TYR A 720 -64.22 49.02 -5.15
CA TYR A 720 -64.98 50.00 -5.91
C TYR A 720 -66.50 49.74 -5.71
N LEU A 721 -67.36 50.75 -5.86
CA LEU A 721 -68.82 50.57 -5.69
C LEU A 721 -69.43 49.56 -6.68
N ASP A 722 -68.72 49.22 -7.76
CA ASP A 722 -69.13 48.29 -8.81
C ASP A 722 -68.29 47.01 -8.87
N LYS A 723 -67.06 46.99 -8.34
CA LYS A 723 -66.14 45.84 -8.34
C LYS A 723 -65.52 45.55 -6.97
N THR A 724 -65.54 44.27 -6.60
CA THR A 724 -64.79 43.71 -5.48
C THR A 724 -63.78 42.73 -6.07
N GLU A 725 -62.53 42.79 -5.60
CA GLU A 725 -61.46 41.84 -5.96
C GLU A 725 -60.89 41.23 -4.67
N PHE A 726 -60.41 39.99 -4.75
CA PHE A 726 -59.77 39.28 -3.64
C PHE A 726 -58.38 38.84 -4.12
N LEU A 727 -57.33 39.27 -3.43
CA LEU A 727 -55.95 38.97 -3.78
C LEU A 727 -55.35 38.01 -2.75
N VAL A 728 -54.67 36.98 -3.23
CA VAL A 728 -53.76 36.16 -2.43
C VAL A 728 -52.35 36.56 -2.86
N PRO A 729 -51.57 37.27 -2.03
CA PRO A 729 -50.16 37.54 -2.34
C PRO A 729 -49.43 36.20 -2.39
N LEU A 730 -48.43 36.09 -3.27
CA LEU A 730 -47.55 34.93 -3.32
C LEU A 730 -46.35 35.16 -2.40
N PRO A 731 -46.07 34.28 -1.42
CA PRO A 731 -44.80 34.30 -0.72
C PRO A 731 -43.67 33.95 -1.70
N GLU A 732 -42.56 34.69 -1.62
CA GLU A 732 -41.34 34.32 -2.32
C GLU A 732 -40.68 33.14 -1.60
N ILE A 733 -40.16 32.17 -2.36
CA ILE A 733 -39.20 31.20 -1.83
C ILE A 733 -37.83 31.83 -2.03
N LEU A 734 -37.10 32.02 -0.94
CA LEU A 734 -35.78 32.64 -0.97
C LEU A 734 -34.87 31.73 -1.80
N ALA A 735 -34.03 32.34 -2.65
CA ALA A 735 -33.13 31.57 -3.52
C ALA A 735 -32.26 30.59 -2.73
N GLU A 736 -31.81 30.99 -1.54
CA GLU A 736 -31.05 30.18 -0.57
C GLU A 736 -31.79 28.93 -0.03
N SER A 737 -33.13 28.88 -0.09
CA SER A 737 -33.91 27.68 0.26
C SER A 737 -33.93 26.64 -0.88
N VAL A 738 -33.51 26.99 -2.10
CA VAL A 738 -33.62 26.15 -3.32
C VAL A 738 -32.28 25.91 -4.01
N SER A 739 -31.35 26.86 -3.93
CA SER A 739 -29.97 26.67 -4.40
C SER A 739 -29.25 25.60 -3.58
N GLU A 740 -28.29 24.92 -4.19
CA GLU A 740 -27.40 24.02 -3.46
C GLU A 740 -26.74 24.73 -2.27
N SER A 741 -26.72 24.05 -1.11
CA SER A 741 -26.01 24.48 0.09
C SER A 741 -24.77 23.62 0.25
N VAL A 742 -23.62 24.24 0.51
CA VAL A 742 -22.36 23.52 0.76
C VAL A 742 -21.99 23.67 2.23
N ILE A 743 -21.61 22.57 2.88
CA ILE A 743 -21.09 22.54 4.25
C ILE A 743 -19.61 22.17 4.15
N ASP A 744 -18.74 23.16 4.26
CA ASP A 744 -17.28 22.98 4.17
C ASP A 744 -16.68 22.56 5.51
N SER A 745 -15.77 21.58 5.48
CA SER A 745 -14.94 21.16 6.61
C SER A 745 -13.54 20.76 6.14
N ALA A 746 -12.55 20.83 7.03
CA ALA A 746 -11.16 20.46 6.71
C ALA A 746 -10.49 19.69 7.86
N GLU A 747 -9.65 18.72 7.52
CA GLU A 747 -8.91 17.87 8.47
C GLU A 747 -7.51 17.57 7.92
N GLU A 748 -6.46 17.77 8.72
CA GLU A 748 -5.09 17.33 8.40
C GLU A 748 -4.72 16.06 9.16
N ILE A 749 -4.18 15.07 8.46
CA ILE A 749 -3.80 13.76 8.98
C ILE A 749 -2.28 13.58 8.82
N SER A 750 -1.55 13.47 9.93
CA SER A 750 -0.12 13.15 9.90
C SER A 750 0.14 11.71 9.45
N VAL A 751 1.12 11.52 8.57
CA VAL A 751 1.60 10.21 8.12
C VAL A 751 3.08 10.06 8.48
N ASP A 752 3.32 9.37 9.59
CA ASP A 752 4.66 9.11 10.10
C ASP A 752 5.31 7.99 9.27
N VAL A 753 6.29 8.37 8.46
CA VAL A 753 7.12 7.44 7.67
C VAL A 753 8.23 6.91 8.58
N PRO A 754 8.43 5.57 8.68
CA PRO A 754 9.56 5.02 9.41
C PRO A 754 10.89 5.48 8.81
N ASP A 755 11.81 5.99 9.65
CA ASP A 755 13.17 6.32 9.25
C ASP A 755 14.10 5.13 9.55
N GLU A 756 14.17 4.19 8.61
CA GLU A 756 14.97 2.98 8.73
C GLU A 756 16.46 3.26 8.43
N THR A 757 17.34 2.48 9.06
CA THR A 757 18.80 2.69 8.96
C THR A 757 19.28 2.52 7.52
N LEU A 758 19.89 3.57 6.97
CA LEU A 758 20.68 3.52 5.74
C LEU A 758 21.80 4.57 5.80
N THR A 759 23.03 4.10 5.94
CA THR A 759 24.26 4.88 5.98
C THR A 759 25.21 4.37 4.90
N LEU A 760 25.77 5.29 4.12
CA LEU A 760 26.76 5.01 3.08
C LEU A 760 28.09 5.64 3.51
N ASN A 761 29.15 4.84 3.56
CA ASN A 761 30.51 5.28 3.86
C ASN A 761 31.35 5.24 2.57
N ALA A 762 32.37 6.11 2.49
CA ALA A 762 33.23 6.31 1.32
C ALA A 762 34.67 5.84 1.56
#